data_AF-A0A2D6APQ3-F1
#
_entry.id   AF-A0A2D6APQ3-F1
#
_cell.length_a   1.000
_cell.length_b   1.000
_cell.length_c   1.000
_cell.angle_alpha   90.00
_cell.angle_beta   90.00
_cell.angle_gamma   90.00
#
_symmetry.space_group_name_H-M   'P 1'
#
loop_
_entity.id
_entity.type
_entity.pdbx_description
1 polymer ?
#
loop_
_entity_poly.entity_id
_entity_poly.type
_entity_poly.pdbx_seq_one_letter_code
_entity_poly.pdbx_strand_id
1 'polypeptide(L)'
;MRLTDTFNLKWKWLLLITAFVFTKHQTCAQPAYEDWPRIGMNQEWQELQNWTNTIAFNNLFKIADDFSGGDDITFDSDGYPLTGFPAISNVYVGENLTLGTYTIRWDGEGDFTLHVGSDTYEYSGACPAEGHTLEITNPMSYVHMQINSTNSDDHLRNMRMYLPGYDDDSPHQFTDCYLGLFASPIDVVRPMWWTMVPSSSVQHWEDRPTTTQFTYGGDDDATNWGTAYEHMIDLANLTSSDLWICVPVMADDNYVTELANLIHSRLDASSNVIVEYSNESSWNYWYEYHENQTVEEVGLAGYPGDGEEGSVWAQHKYAARSAQVLQLFDEAFGEDQNRLIGVLGCQSGYFGPTENMVDAINWMGHMDLFDAFAIAPYIGDSHLITENWPDMDAIFDAIDEYIFNVMDGTESTGPPDDKDDPITLFYNLAEQYNKKVVTYESGQHFVATSIGGVGGGLTGEQLAAVNNDPRMYQVYARYMEAWDRQSITSTNVLYTSTSACHAEMESCFGMVTSCSQPLEEAHKLRGVLDWANSANDQTAPEVISNLSGTSIASNSLTLQWSAATDDVGVLEYLIFQDGSVVDSTSSLHLDISGLAASTTYEFYVVTKDVAGNLSGNSNSASLTTLAQGEEDTTAPSAPSNLVVVATTATTVSLQWDASTDNVGVNDYLILQDGVPEDSTGNTAITISDLSANSEYVFQIIARDVSGNSSSGSEITATTSEEEDFTPPSAPANLMLLETTSSTVSFQWDASTDDVGVNDYLIYQDGVLIDSTSDTEMTIEGLMSNTSYNFYVEARDESGNRSESSEVLSITTEQEFVEDITAPSTPGNLRISNSSTSSITLEWDESFDDIGVNRYVVFQDNDPSDSTGQTTITIEDLPAGRNLSFHVVAKDAAGNTSSSSNTVLLSTITLGATFTNDDLVVYPNPVINGNLHLALRDKAMSELKVIDMAGKIVDHRMLSNQQAHDVTIRLNVKPGLYTVIVRTDAGRRVSKRIRIVN
;
A
#
# COMPACT_ATOMS: atom_id res chain seq x y z
N MET A 1 54.12 -34.24 4.55
CA MET A 1 54.89 -33.02 4.88
C MET A 1 53.88 -31.96 5.26
N ARG A 2 53.76 -31.63 6.56
CA ARG A 2 54.11 -30.31 7.14
C ARG A 2 53.54 -29.13 6.35
N LEU A 3 52.41 -28.56 6.79
CA LEU A 3 52.27 -27.45 7.76
C LEU A 3 52.72 -26.10 7.19
N THR A 4 51.75 -25.18 7.07
CA THR A 4 51.64 -23.80 7.60
C THR A 4 50.85 -22.95 6.59
N ASP A 5 49.55 -22.73 6.80
CA ASP A 5 48.95 -21.68 7.65
C ASP A 5 49.29 -20.26 7.20
N THR A 6 48.27 -19.56 6.66
CA THR A 6 47.75 -18.32 7.27
C THR A 6 46.38 -17.89 6.70
N PHE A 7 45.37 -17.94 7.59
CA PHE A 7 44.16 -17.10 7.73
C PHE A 7 43.05 -17.15 6.64
N ASN A 8 41.97 -17.90 6.87
CA ASN A 8 40.73 -17.62 7.66
C ASN A 8 39.63 -16.96 6.81
N LEU A 9 38.63 -17.71 6.32
CA LEU A 9 37.46 -18.31 7.02
C LEU A 9 36.45 -17.24 7.48
N LYS A 10 35.18 -17.25 7.02
CA LYS A 10 34.13 -18.30 7.14
C LYS A 10 33.32 -18.42 5.82
N TRP A 11 33.02 -19.56 5.16
CA TRP A 11 32.41 -20.88 5.53
C TRP A 11 30.99 -20.73 6.11
N LYS A 12 29.90 -21.37 5.67
CA LYS A 12 29.58 -22.59 4.92
C LYS A 12 28.14 -22.45 4.42
N TRP A 13 27.84 -22.83 3.18
CA TRP A 13 26.64 -23.60 2.81
C TRP A 13 27.02 -24.45 1.60
N LEU A 14 27.28 -25.73 1.86
CA LEU A 14 27.55 -26.77 0.87
C LEU A 14 26.75 -27.98 1.34
N LEU A 15 25.60 -28.24 0.70
CA LEU A 15 25.06 -29.55 0.31
C LEU A 15 23.56 -29.42 -0.02
N LEU A 16 23.19 -29.91 -1.21
CA LEU A 16 21.82 -30.07 -1.77
C LEU A 16 21.17 -28.72 -2.14
N ILE A 17 20.91 -28.38 -3.41
CA ILE A 17 20.02 -29.08 -4.34
C ILE A 17 20.54 -28.94 -5.78
N THR A 18 20.48 -30.05 -6.50
CA THR A 18 20.71 -30.20 -7.94
C THR A 18 19.33 -30.51 -8.55
N ALA A 19 19.00 -29.92 -9.71
CA ALA A 19 17.72 -30.03 -10.47
C ALA A 19 16.61 -29.10 -9.91
N PHE A 20 15.88 -28.26 -10.65
CA PHE A 20 15.42 -28.26 -12.04
C PHE A 20 15.53 -26.83 -12.63
N VAL A 21 16.25 -26.67 -13.74
CA VAL A 21 16.02 -25.59 -14.71
C VAL A 21 15.67 -26.31 -16.00
N PHE A 22 14.37 -26.44 -16.30
CA PHE A 22 13.94 -26.90 -17.62
C PHE A 22 13.69 -25.69 -18.51
N THR A 23 14.65 -25.49 -19.42
CA THR A 23 14.46 -24.82 -20.70
C THR A 23 13.25 -25.39 -21.44
N LYS A 24 12.21 -24.57 -21.64
CA LYS A 24 11.13 -24.82 -22.61
C LYS A 24 11.71 -24.70 -24.04
N HIS A 25 12.27 -25.80 -24.52
CA HIS A 25 12.44 -26.06 -25.96
C HIS A 25 11.83 -27.44 -26.22
N GLN A 26 10.52 -27.44 -26.41
CA GLN A 26 9.82 -28.51 -27.11
C GLN A 26 9.31 -27.98 -28.44
N THR A 27 9.75 -28.70 -29.46
CA THR A 27 9.22 -28.76 -30.83
C THR A 27 7.69 -28.76 -30.86
N CYS A 28 7.08 -28.14 -31.89
CA CYS A 28 5.67 -28.21 -32.25
C CYS A 28 5.03 -29.55 -31.87
N ALA A 29 4.37 -29.55 -30.71
CA ALA A 29 3.40 -30.52 -30.27
C ALA A 29 2.24 -29.66 -29.76
N GLN A 30 1.03 -29.97 -30.22
CA GLN A 30 -0.21 -29.37 -29.76
C GLN A 30 -0.22 -29.36 -28.22
N PRO A 31 -0.70 -28.30 -27.54
CA PRO A 31 -1.02 -28.40 -26.13
C PRO A 31 -1.99 -29.58 -25.96
N ALA A 32 -1.65 -30.51 -25.08
CA ALA A 32 -2.45 -31.71 -24.90
C ALA A 32 -3.75 -31.33 -24.18
N TYR A 33 -4.88 -31.59 -24.83
CA TYR A 33 -6.21 -31.73 -24.23
C TYR A 33 -6.26 -32.66 -23.00
N GLU A 34 -5.19 -33.43 -22.75
CA GLU A 34 -5.05 -34.46 -21.72
C GLU A 34 -4.74 -33.90 -20.32
N ASP A 35 -4.28 -32.65 -20.17
CA ASP A 35 -3.79 -32.09 -18.88
C ASP A 35 -4.83 -31.21 -18.11
N TRP A 36 -6.13 -31.47 -18.26
CA TRP A 36 -7.21 -30.74 -17.56
C TRP A 36 -7.83 -31.67 -16.52
N PRO A 37 -7.54 -31.47 -15.21
CA PRO A 37 -8.17 -30.42 -14.38
C PRO A 37 -7.23 -29.31 -13.86
N ARG A 38 -7.82 -28.14 -13.58
CA ARG A 38 -7.20 -26.88 -13.15
C ARG A 38 -8.06 -26.19 -12.10
N ILE A 39 -7.47 -25.34 -11.25
CA ILE A 39 -8.23 -24.58 -10.26
C ILE A 39 -8.37 -23.16 -10.75
N GLY A 40 -9.56 -22.60 -10.65
CA GLY A 40 -9.72 -21.18 -10.96
C GLY A 40 -10.54 -20.40 -9.97
N MET A 41 -10.59 -19.12 -10.24
CA MET A 41 -11.24 -18.15 -9.39
C MET A 41 -12.35 -17.46 -10.17
N ASN A 42 -13.58 -17.65 -9.70
CA ASN A 42 -14.77 -16.97 -10.19
C ASN A 42 -14.87 -15.59 -9.53
N GLN A 43 -14.94 -14.52 -10.33
CA GLN A 43 -14.96 -13.15 -9.84
C GLN A 43 -16.35 -12.54 -9.98
N GLU A 44 -16.85 -11.99 -8.87
CA GLU A 44 -18.10 -11.25 -8.84
C GLU A 44 -17.89 -9.75 -9.09
N TRP A 45 -18.96 -8.99 -9.37
CA TRP A 45 -18.86 -7.59 -9.80
C TRP A 45 -18.51 -6.62 -8.67
N GLN A 46 -18.98 -6.89 -7.45
CA GLN A 46 -18.68 -6.04 -6.28
C GLN A 46 -17.24 -6.19 -5.78
N GLU A 47 -16.56 -7.23 -6.23
CA GLU A 47 -15.26 -7.64 -5.75
C GLU A 47 -14.12 -6.80 -6.34
N LEU A 48 -14.28 -6.30 -7.56
CA LEU A 48 -13.17 -5.67 -8.26
C LEU A 48 -12.68 -4.38 -7.57
N GLN A 49 -13.55 -3.66 -6.85
CA GLN A 49 -13.14 -2.51 -6.04
C GLN A 49 -12.28 -2.91 -4.82
N ASN A 50 -12.49 -4.11 -4.28
CA ASN A 50 -11.75 -4.63 -3.12
C ASN A 50 -10.43 -5.33 -3.51
N TRP A 51 -10.33 -5.78 -4.76
CA TRP A 51 -9.14 -6.43 -5.31
C TRP A 51 -8.24 -5.51 -6.14
N THR A 52 -8.74 -4.31 -6.48
CA THR A 52 -7.95 -3.27 -7.14
C THR A 52 -7.34 -2.34 -6.11
N ASN A 53 -6.20 -1.75 -6.46
CA ASN A 53 -5.52 -0.77 -5.64
C ASN A 53 -6.11 0.64 -5.76
N THR A 54 -7.10 0.81 -6.64
CA THR A 54 -7.68 2.11 -6.97
C THR A 54 -9.17 1.97 -7.22
N ILE A 55 -9.97 2.76 -6.51
CA ILE A 55 -11.38 2.95 -6.83
C ILE A 55 -11.47 4.15 -7.79
N ALA A 56 -11.74 3.87 -9.06
CA ALA A 56 -11.70 4.88 -10.13
C ALA A 56 -13.10 5.31 -10.59
N PHE A 57 -13.31 6.62 -10.67
CA PHE A 57 -14.54 7.32 -11.06
C PHE A 57 -14.25 8.23 -12.25
N ASN A 58 -14.28 7.65 -13.44
CA ASN A 58 -14.01 8.39 -14.68
C ASN A 58 -15.32 8.94 -15.27
N ASN A 59 -15.34 10.23 -15.62
CA ASN A 59 -16.36 10.85 -16.49
C ASN A 59 -17.82 10.80 -15.97
N LEU A 60 -18.00 10.96 -14.66
CA LEU A 60 -19.30 10.90 -13.97
C LEU A 60 -20.44 11.73 -14.59
N PHE A 61 -20.13 12.87 -15.20
CA PHE A 61 -21.14 13.72 -15.84
C PHE A 61 -21.87 13.06 -17.02
N LYS A 62 -21.26 12.08 -17.68
CA LYS A 62 -21.81 11.45 -18.88
C LYS A 62 -22.87 10.40 -18.59
N ILE A 63 -23.04 10.05 -17.31
CA ILE A 63 -23.74 8.84 -16.87
C ILE A 63 -24.72 9.09 -15.71
N ALA A 64 -24.85 10.33 -15.26
CA ALA A 64 -25.78 10.69 -14.20
C ALA A 64 -27.23 10.75 -14.74
N ASP A 65 -28.11 9.92 -14.19
CA ASP A 65 -29.51 9.83 -14.62
C ASP A 65 -30.44 10.87 -13.96
N ASP A 66 -30.05 11.41 -12.80
CA ASP A 66 -30.87 12.38 -12.07
C ASP A 66 -30.05 13.62 -11.68
N PHE A 67 -30.30 14.73 -12.37
CA PHE A 67 -29.75 16.04 -12.02
C PHE A 67 -30.77 16.77 -11.16
N SER A 68 -30.37 17.23 -9.96
CA SER A 68 -31.26 17.83 -8.97
C SER A 68 -31.79 19.22 -9.38
N GLY A 69 -32.67 19.31 -10.39
CA GLY A 69 -33.15 20.61 -10.86
C GLY A 69 -34.09 20.69 -12.06
N GLY A 70 -34.38 19.58 -12.76
CA GLY A 70 -35.51 19.51 -13.71
C GLY A 70 -35.51 20.47 -14.92
N ASP A 71 -34.37 21.05 -15.31
CA ASP A 71 -34.24 21.88 -16.53
C ASP A 71 -33.22 21.26 -17.52
N ASP A 72 -33.43 21.47 -18.83
CA ASP A 72 -32.58 20.98 -19.94
C ASP A 72 -31.10 21.40 -19.77
N ILE A 73 -30.27 20.49 -19.25
CA ILE A 73 -28.81 20.67 -19.19
C ILE A 73 -28.25 20.53 -20.60
N THR A 74 -27.42 21.49 -21.01
CA THR A 74 -26.73 21.44 -22.30
C THR A 74 -25.34 20.85 -22.12
N PHE A 75 -25.01 19.84 -22.92
CA PHE A 75 -23.72 19.16 -22.91
C PHE A 75 -22.89 19.56 -24.14
N ASP A 76 -21.57 19.50 -24.01
CA ASP A 76 -20.64 19.64 -25.12
C ASP A 76 -20.61 18.35 -25.98
N SER A 77 -19.78 18.34 -27.02
CA SER A 77 -19.64 17.16 -27.88
C SER A 77 -19.01 15.96 -27.18
N ASP A 78 -18.34 16.18 -26.06
CA ASP A 78 -17.65 15.17 -25.28
C ASP A 78 -18.50 14.66 -24.11
N GLY A 79 -19.69 15.25 -23.86
CA GLY A 79 -20.65 14.83 -22.84
C GLY A 79 -20.53 15.58 -21.49
N TYR A 80 -19.82 16.71 -21.43
CA TYR A 80 -19.69 17.53 -20.21
C TYR A 80 -20.63 18.75 -20.21
N PRO A 81 -21.11 19.22 -19.04
CA PRO A 81 -22.10 20.30 -18.97
C PRO A 81 -21.51 21.68 -19.34
N LEU A 82 -22.14 22.39 -20.29
CA LEU A 82 -21.65 23.65 -20.87
C LEU A 82 -21.88 24.91 -20.01
N THR A 83 -22.94 24.99 -19.18
CA THR A 83 -23.19 26.02 -18.13
C THR A 83 -24.52 25.79 -17.39
N GLY A 84 -24.61 26.17 -16.11
CA GLY A 84 -25.89 26.25 -15.36
C GLY A 84 -26.26 25.00 -14.54
N PHE A 85 -25.32 24.43 -13.82
CA PHE A 85 -25.45 23.12 -13.18
C PHE A 85 -26.17 23.16 -11.81
N PRO A 86 -27.23 22.38 -11.60
CA PRO A 86 -27.61 21.89 -10.28
C PRO A 86 -26.77 20.66 -9.89
N ALA A 87 -26.43 20.50 -8.61
CA ALA A 87 -25.60 19.39 -8.11
C ALA A 87 -26.03 18.00 -8.64
N ILE A 88 -25.07 17.13 -8.97
CA ILE A 88 -25.35 15.68 -9.11
C ILE A 88 -25.40 15.12 -7.69
N SER A 89 -26.55 14.58 -7.30
CA SER A 89 -26.76 13.97 -6.00
C SER A 89 -26.42 12.48 -6.01
N ASN A 90 -25.63 12.04 -5.02
CA ASN A 90 -25.48 10.64 -4.56
C ASN A 90 -25.00 9.61 -5.60
N VAL A 91 -23.82 9.85 -6.18
CA VAL A 91 -23.07 8.82 -6.91
C VAL A 91 -22.55 7.78 -5.91
N TYR A 92 -22.87 6.50 -6.10
CA TYR A 92 -22.27 5.42 -5.31
C TYR A 92 -20.79 5.26 -5.63
N VAL A 93 -19.95 5.24 -4.59
CA VAL A 93 -18.49 5.14 -4.71
C VAL A 93 -18.03 3.71 -4.40
N GLY A 94 -18.52 3.13 -3.30
CA GLY A 94 -18.17 1.78 -2.88
C GLY A 94 -18.65 1.51 -1.46
N GLU A 95 -18.48 0.27 -1.02
CA GLU A 95 -18.79 -0.21 0.34
C GLU A 95 -17.75 -1.22 0.79
N ASN A 96 -17.73 -1.58 2.08
CA ASN A 96 -16.83 -2.61 2.62
C ASN A 96 -15.34 -2.31 2.38
N LEU A 97 -14.96 -1.04 2.44
CA LEU A 97 -13.60 -0.58 2.19
C LEU A 97 -12.63 -1.05 3.28
N THR A 98 -11.41 -1.42 2.89
CA THR A 98 -10.34 -1.72 3.86
C THR A 98 -10.03 -0.53 4.76
N LEU A 99 -9.71 -0.77 6.03
CA LEU A 99 -9.31 0.27 6.96
C LEU A 99 -7.98 0.91 6.56
N GLY A 100 -7.84 2.21 6.82
CA GLY A 100 -6.60 2.96 6.66
C GLY A 100 -6.73 4.23 5.83
N THR A 101 -5.58 4.84 5.52
CA THR A 101 -5.49 6.12 4.82
C THR A 101 -5.50 5.95 3.31
N TYR A 102 -6.56 6.41 2.66
CA TYR A 102 -6.70 6.46 1.21
C TYR A 102 -6.15 7.78 0.66
N THR A 103 -5.66 7.75 -0.59
CA THR A 103 -5.27 8.96 -1.32
C THR A 103 -6.26 9.25 -2.45
N ILE A 104 -6.92 10.39 -2.40
CA ILE A 104 -7.91 10.86 -3.37
C ILE A 104 -7.24 11.82 -4.35
N ARG A 105 -7.45 11.59 -5.65
CA ARG A 105 -6.98 12.46 -6.73
C ARG A 105 -8.07 12.72 -7.76
N TRP A 106 -8.00 13.86 -8.42
CA TRP A 106 -8.88 14.21 -9.54
C TRP A 106 -8.20 15.16 -10.52
N ASP A 107 -8.69 15.16 -11.75
CA ASP A 107 -8.29 16.13 -12.77
C ASP A 107 -9.39 17.20 -12.91
N GLY A 108 -8.97 18.41 -13.26
CA GLY A 108 -9.87 19.55 -13.47
C GLY A 108 -10.16 20.36 -12.21
N GLU A 109 -11.10 21.31 -12.34
CA GLU A 109 -11.48 22.24 -11.27
C GLU A 109 -12.98 22.14 -10.97
N GLY A 110 -13.33 22.01 -9.70
CA GLY A 110 -14.71 21.89 -9.26
C GLY A 110 -14.83 21.66 -7.76
N ASP A 111 -16.06 21.48 -7.29
CA ASP A 111 -16.35 21.19 -5.89
C ASP A 111 -17.14 19.89 -5.80
N PHE A 112 -16.80 19.02 -4.86
CA PHE A 112 -17.55 17.80 -4.58
C PHE A 112 -17.48 17.43 -3.10
N THR A 113 -18.41 16.59 -2.67
CA THR A 113 -18.54 16.10 -1.30
C THR A 113 -18.50 14.58 -1.33
N LEU A 114 -17.72 13.98 -0.43
CA LEU A 114 -17.76 12.55 -0.13
C LEU A 114 -18.48 12.31 1.19
N HIS A 115 -19.47 11.44 1.19
CA HIS A 115 -20.14 10.92 2.37
C HIS A 115 -19.59 9.54 2.65
N VAL A 116 -19.01 9.32 3.84
CA VAL A 116 -18.45 8.03 4.27
C VAL A 116 -19.18 7.62 5.53
N GLY A 117 -20.15 6.71 5.42
CA GLY A 117 -21.05 6.39 6.52
C GLY A 117 -21.81 7.63 7.02
N SER A 118 -21.61 8.02 8.28
CA SER A 118 -22.18 9.26 8.85
C SER A 118 -21.32 10.51 8.63
N ASP A 119 -20.08 10.33 8.17
CA ASP A 119 -19.11 11.42 8.03
C ASP A 119 -19.19 12.06 6.64
N THR A 120 -18.74 13.30 6.53
CA THR A 120 -18.83 14.09 5.29
C THR A 120 -17.56 14.91 5.10
N TYR A 121 -17.00 14.84 3.89
CA TYR A 121 -15.75 15.45 3.47
C TYR A 121 -15.99 16.32 2.25
N GLU A 122 -15.63 17.60 2.31
CA GLU A 122 -15.84 18.57 1.23
C GLU A 122 -14.51 18.94 0.57
N TYR A 123 -14.49 18.93 -0.76
CA TYR A 123 -13.33 19.26 -1.59
C TYR A 123 -13.69 20.38 -2.56
N SER A 124 -12.75 21.30 -2.80
CA SER A 124 -12.95 22.47 -3.65
C SER A 124 -11.72 22.82 -4.48
N GLY A 125 -11.95 23.22 -5.72
CA GLY A 125 -10.92 23.64 -6.67
C GLY A 125 -10.18 22.49 -7.36
N ALA A 126 -8.94 22.76 -7.76
CA ALA A 126 -8.08 21.77 -8.43
C ALA A 126 -7.36 20.88 -7.41
N CYS A 127 -7.16 19.60 -7.76
CA CYS A 127 -6.45 18.64 -6.92
C CYS A 127 -4.98 19.08 -6.71
N PRO A 128 -4.46 19.08 -5.47
CA PRO A 128 -3.02 19.26 -5.23
C PRO A 128 -2.23 18.08 -5.82
N ALA A 129 -0.94 18.30 -6.09
CA ALA A 129 -0.08 17.32 -6.76
C ALA A 129 0.08 16.02 -5.94
N GLU A 130 0.06 16.16 -4.62
CA GLU A 130 0.13 15.07 -3.65
C GLU A 130 -1.20 14.29 -3.51
N GLY A 131 -2.33 14.87 -3.90
CA GLY A 131 -3.67 14.36 -3.60
C GLY A 131 -4.15 14.72 -2.19
N HIS A 132 -5.36 14.29 -1.84
CA HIS A 132 -5.93 14.45 -0.50
C HIS A 132 -6.00 13.12 0.23
N THR A 133 -5.78 13.12 1.54
CA THR A 133 -5.93 11.91 2.36
C THR A 133 -7.34 11.78 2.90
N LEU A 134 -7.87 10.55 2.92
CA LEU A 134 -9.14 10.19 3.55
C LEU A 134 -8.91 8.96 4.44
N GLU A 135 -9.19 9.08 5.73
CA GLU A 135 -9.07 7.96 6.66
C GLU A 135 -10.38 7.16 6.73
N ILE A 136 -10.31 5.87 6.42
CA ILE A 136 -11.43 4.94 6.61
C ILE A 136 -11.23 4.21 7.93
N THR A 137 -12.09 4.51 8.91
CA THR A 137 -12.04 3.95 10.27
C THR A 137 -13.13 2.92 10.56
N ASN A 138 -14.09 2.75 9.64
CA ASN A 138 -15.15 1.75 9.74
C ASN A 138 -15.35 1.08 8.37
N PRO A 139 -15.09 -0.24 8.25
CA PRO A 139 -15.13 -0.92 6.96
C PRO A 139 -16.54 -1.00 6.37
N MET A 140 -17.59 -1.02 7.20
CA MET A 140 -19.00 -1.10 6.77
C MET A 140 -19.58 0.24 6.28
N SER A 141 -18.72 1.22 5.95
CA SER A 141 -19.18 2.55 5.54
C SER A 141 -19.46 2.57 4.03
N TYR A 142 -20.71 2.80 3.66
CA TYR A 142 -21.06 3.22 2.30
C TYR A 142 -20.37 4.54 1.98
N VAL A 143 -19.75 4.62 0.81
CA VAL A 143 -19.18 5.85 0.29
C VAL A 143 -20.04 6.36 -0.86
N HIS A 144 -20.50 7.61 -0.75
CA HIS A 144 -21.22 8.30 -1.82
C HIS A 144 -20.55 9.63 -2.14
N MET A 145 -20.58 10.03 -3.40
CA MET A 145 -20.07 11.30 -3.89
C MET A 145 -21.21 12.19 -4.38
N GLN A 146 -21.17 13.46 -4.02
CA GLN A 146 -22.02 14.50 -4.55
C GLN A 146 -21.15 15.52 -5.28
N ILE A 147 -21.36 15.72 -6.59
CA ILE A 147 -20.65 16.76 -7.33
C ILE A 147 -21.44 18.07 -7.20
N ASN A 148 -20.83 19.07 -6.58
CA ASN A 148 -21.46 20.34 -6.27
C ASN A 148 -21.27 21.36 -7.39
N SER A 149 -20.09 21.40 -8.02
CA SER A 149 -19.78 22.31 -9.11
C SER A 149 -18.65 21.77 -10.01
N THR A 150 -18.57 22.26 -11.25
CA THR A 150 -17.43 22.00 -12.14
C THR A 150 -17.15 23.21 -13.04
N ASN A 151 -15.88 23.46 -13.33
CA ASN A 151 -15.43 24.48 -14.27
C ASN A 151 -15.73 24.04 -15.71
N SER A 152 -16.41 24.89 -16.49
CA SER A 152 -16.77 24.59 -17.89
C SER A 152 -15.61 24.58 -18.87
N ASP A 153 -14.46 25.18 -18.50
CA ASP A 153 -13.25 25.19 -19.32
C ASP A 153 -12.25 24.08 -18.90
N ASP A 154 -12.44 23.49 -17.72
CA ASP A 154 -11.59 22.41 -17.17
C ASP A 154 -12.40 21.50 -16.23
N HIS A 155 -13.23 20.64 -16.83
CA HIS A 155 -14.19 19.81 -16.11
C HIS A 155 -13.54 18.84 -15.11
N LEU A 156 -14.20 18.65 -13.97
CA LEU A 156 -13.87 17.64 -12.97
C LEU A 156 -13.97 16.25 -13.62
N ARG A 157 -12.90 15.48 -13.60
CA ARG A 157 -12.80 14.17 -14.27
C ARG A 157 -11.72 13.30 -13.61
N ASN A 158 -11.65 12.03 -14.03
CA ASN A 158 -10.64 11.06 -13.62
C ASN A 158 -10.40 10.99 -12.10
N MET A 159 -11.49 10.96 -11.33
CA MET A 159 -11.42 10.87 -9.88
C MET A 159 -10.97 9.47 -9.46
N ARG A 160 -10.04 9.39 -8.52
CA ARG A 160 -9.36 8.15 -8.13
C ARG A 160 -9.19 8.14 -6.61
N MET A 161 -9.52 7.03 -5.96
CA MET A 161 -9.23 6.78 -4.55
C MET A 161 -8.29 5.58 -4.45
N TYR A 162 -7.03 5.84 -4.11
CA TYR A 162 -6.01 4.82 -3.94
C TYR A 162 -6.07 4.20 -2.55
N LEU A 163 -5.96 2.88 -2.48
CA LEU A 163 -5.86 2.13 -1.23
C LEU A 163 -4.55 2.49 -0.48
N PRO A 164 -4.49 2.27 0.85
CA PRO A 164 -3.27 2.50 1.62
C PRO A 164 -2.06 1.80 1.01
N GLY A 165 -1.00 2.58 0.73
CA GLY A 165 0.25 2.06 0.15
C GLY A 165 0.30 2.02 -1.39
N TYR A 166 -0.74 2.47 -2.08
CA TYR A 166 -0.79 2.54 -3.55
C TYR A 166 -0.96 3.98 -4.07
N ASP A 167 -0.55 4.20 -5.32
CA ASP A 167 -0.66 5.49 -6.02
C ASP A 167 -0.66 5.34 -7.56
N ASP A 168 -0.55 6.46 -8.28
CA ASP A 168 -0.48 6.50 -9.75
C ASP A 168 0.73 5.76 -10.35
N ASP A 169 1.80 5.50 -9.57
CA ASP A 169 3.01 4.82 -10.03
C ASP A 169 2.93 3.28 -9.81
N SER A 170 1.80 2.79 -9.30
CA SER A 170 1.55 1.36 -9.12
C SER A 170 1.70 0.59 -10.45
N PRO A 171 2.42 -0.55 -10.49
CA PRO A 171 2.79 -1.23 -11.73
C PRO A 171 1.60 -1.91 -12.45
N HIS A 172 0.53 -2.19 -11.71
CA HIS A 172 -0.74 -2.74 -12.17
C HIS A 172 -1.86 -2.19 -11.27
N GLN A 173 -3.11 -2.43 -11.66
CA GLN A 173 -4.30 -1.97 -10.95
C GLN A 173 -4.78 -2.91 -9.85
N PHE A 174 -4.23 -4.12 -9.73
CA PHE A 174 -4.62 -5.12 -8.73
C PHE A 174 -3.76 -4.99 -7.46
N THR A 175 -4.27 -5.41 -6.31
CA THR A 175 -3.50 -5.45 -5.06
C THR A 175 -2.54 -6.65 -5.05
N ASP A 176 -1.41 -6.51 -4.36
CA ASP A 176 -0.41 -7.57 -4.26
C ASP A 176 -0.96 -8.82 -3.53
N CYS A 177 -1.83 -8.64 -2.54
CA CYS A 177 -2.47 -9.75 -1.82
C CYS A 177 -3.41 -10.55 -2.73
N TYR A 178 -4.15 -9.88 -3.61
CA TYR A 178 -5.03 -10.53 -4.57
C TYR A 178 -4.23 -11.34 -5.60
N LEU A 179 -3.17 -10.75 -6.15
CA LEU A 179 -2.25 -11.48 -7.02
C LEU A 179 -1.57 -12.65 -6.29
N GLY A 180 -1.34 -12.52 -4.99
CA GLY A 180 -0.81 -13.58 -4.13
C GLY A 180 -1.68 -14.84 -4.07
N LEU A 181 -3.00 -14.73 -4.24
CA LEU A 181 -3.89 -15.89 -4.32
C LEU A 181 -3.54 -16.80 -5.52
N PHE A 182 -3.06 -16.21 -6.61
CA PHE A 182 -2.67 -16.92 -7.83
C PHE A 182 -1.25 -17.51 -7.81
N ALA A 183 -0.54 -17.45 -6.67
CA ALA A 183 0.84 -17.92 -6.56
C ALA A 183 1.02 -19.46 -6.64
N SER A 184 -0.02 -20.20 -7.09
CA SER A 184 -0.21 -21.66 -7.11
C SER A 184 -1.11 -22.13 -5.96
N PRO A 185 -2.18 -22.93 -6.20
CA PRO A 185 -2.52 -23.66 -7.43
C PRO A 185 -3.60 -23.03 -8.35
N ILE A 186 -4.00 -21.76 -8.18
CA ILE A 186 -5.00 -21.14 -9.07
C ILE A 186 -4.37 -20.77 -10.43
N ASP A 187 -4.93 -21.25 -11.52
CA ASP A 187 -4.43 -21.05 -12.88
C ASP A 187 -5.51 -20.76 -13.93
N VAL A 188 -6.76 -20.50 -13.50
CA VAL A 188 -7.85 -19.99 -14.36
C VAL A 188 -8.54 -18.78 -13.72
N VAL A 189 -8.77 -17.72 -14.49
CA VAL A 189 -9.55 -16.54 -14.08
C VAL A 189 -10.89 -16.55 -14.81
N ARG A 190 -12.01 -16.47 -14.07
CA ARG A 190 -13.36 -16.36 -14.64
C ARG A 190 -14.08 -15.12 -14.09
N PRO A 191 -14.10 -13.99 -14.81
CA PRO A 191 -14.76 -12.77 -14.37
C PRO A 191 -16.27 -12.79 -14.73
N MET A 192 -17.02 -13.70 -14.11
CA MET A 192 -18.40 -14.03 -14.48
C MET A 192 -19.35 -12.83 -14.43
N TRP A 193 -19.38 -12.09 -13.32
CA TRP A 193 -20.30 -10.95 -13.19
C TRP A 193 -19.73 -9.63 -13.67
N TRP A 194 -18.45 -9.57 -14.00
CA TRP A 194 -17.80 -8.30 -14.34
C TRP A 194 -18.43 -7.64 -15.56
N THR A 195 -18.99 -8.38 -16.52
CA THR A 195 -19.72 -7.79 -17.66
C THR A 195 -21.25 -7.79 -17.49
N MET A 196 -21.75 -8.07 -16.29
CA MET A 196 -23.18 -8.20 -15.98
C MET A 196 -23.88 -9.20 -16.91
N VAL A 197 -23.19 -10.28 -17.29
CA VAL A 197 -23.54 -11.20 -18.37
C VAL A 197 -25.03 -11.59 -18.48
N PRO A 198 -25.74 -11.96 -17.40
CA PRO A 198 -27.14 -12.39 -17.52
C PRO A 198 -28.13 -11.21 -17.70
N SER A 199 -27.80 -10.02 -17.22
CA SER A 199 -28.65 -8.81 -17.31
C SER A 199 -28.14 -7.78 -18.31
N SER A 200 -26.98 -8.02 -18.95
CA SER A 200 -26.31 -7.07 -19.82
C SER A 200 -27.17 -6.72 -21.03
N SER A 201 -27.45 -5.43 -21.19
CA SER A 201 -28.13 -4.88 -22.36
C SER A 201 -27.17 -4.58 -23.53
N VAL A 202 -25.87 -4.84 -23.36
CA VAL A 202 -24.84 -4.53 -24.35
C VAL A 202 -24.97 -5.45 -25.55
N GLN A 203 -25.25 -4.86 -26.72
CA GLN A 203 -25.46 -5.59 -27.97
C GLN A 203 -24.33 -5.37 -28.99
N HIS A 204 -23.89 -4.12 -29.18
CA HIS A 204 -22.90 -3.77 -30.20
C HIS A 204 -21.52 -3.51 -29.59
N TRP A 205 -20.46 -3.74 -30.36
CA TRP A 205 -19.07 -3.67 -29.85
C TRP A 205 -18.73 -2.28 -29.31
N GLU A 206 -19.24 -1.24 -29.94
CA GLU A 206 -19.08 0.15 -29.53
C GLU A 206 -19.76 0.49 -28.19
N ASP A 207 -20.71 -0.33 -27.73
CA ASP A 207 -21.46 -0.11 -26.49
C ASP A 207 -20.77 -0.72 -25.26
N ARG A 208 -19.68 -1.49 -25.45
CA ARG A 208 -18.97 -2.16 -24.35
C ARG A 208 -18.25 -1.17 -23.43
N PRO A 209 -17.95 -1.58 -22.18
CA PRO A 209 -17.01 -0.86 -21.33
C PRO A 209 -15.60 -0.83 -21.92
N THR A 210 -14.97 0.33 -21.83
CA THR A 210 -13.55 0.55 -22.14
C THR A 210 -12.80 0.97 -20.89
N THR A 211 -11.46 0.88 -20.92
CA THR A 211 -10.59 1.30 -19.79
C THR A 211 -10.67 2.80 -19.43
N THR A 212 -11.51 3.57 -20.14
CA THR A 212 -11.70 5.01 -19.94
C THR A 212 -13.08 5.36 -19.38
N GLN A 213 -13.96 4.37 -19.24
CA GLN A 213 -15.31 4.50 -18.67
C GLN A 213 -15.32 4.16 -17.18
N PHE A 214 -16.48 4.40 -16.54
CA PHE A 214 -16.71 4.42 -15.10
C PHE A 214 -16.55 3.06 -14.41
N THR A 215 -16.44 3.10 -13.07
CA THR A 215 -16.17 2.08 -12.04
C THR A 215 -16.25 0.60 -12.43
N TYR A 216 -15.44 -0.17 -11.72
CA TYR A 216 -15.34 -1.62 -11.76
C TYR A 216 -16.62 -2.43 -11.41
N GLY A 217 -17.80 -1.81 -11.33
CA GLY A 217 -19.10 -2.43 -11.03
C GLY A 217 -20.25 -1.42 -11.09
N GLY A 218 -21.44 -1.87 -11.51
CA GLY A 218 -22.67 -1.07 -11.58
C GLY A 218 -23.79 -1.75 -10.79
N ASP A 219 -24.57 -0.94 -10.06
CA ASP A 219 -25.78 -1.35 -9.34
C ASP A 219 -26.89 -1.79 -10.31
N ASP A 220 -27.76 -2.71 -9.88
CA ASP A 220 -28.75 -3.43 -10.70
C ASP A 220 -29.76 -2.51 -11.43
N ASP A 221 -29.85 -1.24 -11.05
CA ASP A 221 -30.85 -0.31 -11.59
C ASP A 221 -30.30 0.96 -12.27
N ALA A 222 -28.99 1.25 -12.25
CA ALA A 222 -28.50 2.58 -12.68
C ALA A 222 -27.62 2.61 -13.95
N THR A 223 -26.64 1.73 -14.15
CA THR A 223 -25.76 1.81 -15.36
C THR A 223 -25.18 0.44 -15.74
N ASN A 224 -25.91 -0.27 -16.57
CA ASN A 224 -25.76 -1.70 -16.87
C ASN A 224 -24.60 -2.02 -17.84
N TRP A 225 -23.36 -1.61 -17.53
CA TRP A 225 -22.23 -1.69 -18.48
C TRP A 225 -21.15 -2.72 -18.11
N GLY A 226 -20.78 -2.86 -16.84
CA GLY A 226 -19.72 -3.79 -16.41
C GLY A 226 -18.28 -3.28 -16.61
N THR A 227 -17.29 -4.18 -16.51
CA THR A 227 -15.85 -3.94 -16.57
C THR A 227 -15.28 -4.24 -17.94
N ALA A 228 -14.27 -3.47 -18.36
CA ALA A 228 -13.59 -3.64 -19.64
C ALA A 228 -12.81 -4.97 -19.72
N TYR A 229 -12.94 -5.71 -20.83
CA TYR A 229 -12.21 -6.97 -21.06
C TYR A 229 -10.69 -6.82 -20.98
N GLU A 230 -10.17 -5.64 -21.29
CA GLU A 230 -8.77 -5.30 -21.14
C GLU A 230 -8.24 -5.58 -19.73
N HIS A 231 -9.01 -5.25 -18.69
CA HIS A 231 -8.65 -5.47 -17.30
C HIS A 231 -8.64 -6.96 -16.93
N MET A 232 -9.56 -7.74 -17.52
CA MET A 232 -9.63 -9.20 -17.33
C MET A 232 -8.42 -9.90 -17.97
N ILE A 233 -8.03 -9.45 -19.17
CA ILE A 233 -6.85 -9.96 -19.88
C ILE A 233 -5.58 -9.59 -19.12
N ASP A 234 -5.49 -8.36 -18.60
CA ASP A 234 -4.33 -7.91 -17.83
C ASP A 234 -4.17 -8.73 -16.55
N LEU A 235 -5.26 -9.06 -15.85
CA LEU A 235 -5.23 -9.98 -14.71
C LEU A 235 -4.67 -11.35 -15.09
N ALA A 236 -5.25 -12.00 -16.12
CA ALA A 236 -4.82 -13.31 -16.58
C ALA A 236 -3.34 -13.32 -17.00
N ASN A 237 -2.86 -12.26 -17.65
CA ASN A 237 -1.45 -12.11 -18.00
C ASN A 237 -0.54 -11.93 -16.78
N LEU A 238 -0.95 -11.12 -15.78
CA LEU A 238 -0.19 -10.90 -14.55
C LEU A 238 -0.05 -12.19 -13.74
N THR A 239 -1.09 -13.02 -13.71
CA THR A 239 -1.14 -14.27 -12.96
C THR A 239 -0.70 -15.48 -13.78
N SER A 240 -0.38 -15.31 -15.07
CA SER A 240 -0.10 -16.40 -16.01
C SER A 240 -1.21 -17.47 -16.04
N SER A 241 -2.46 -17.04 -15.89
CA SER A 241 -3.64 -17.91 -15.87
C SER A 241 -4.29 -18.02 -17.25
N ASP A 242 -5.07 -19.08 -17.45
CA ASP A 242 -6.04 -19.16 -18.55
C ASP A 242 -7.22 -18.22 -18.27
N LEU A 243 -7.86 -17.71 -19.32
CA LEU A 243 -8.97 -16.77 -19.20
C LEU A 243 -10.28 -17.45 -19.61
N TRP A 244 -11.24 -17.56 -18.68
CA TRP A 244 -12.61 -17.99 -18.99
C TRP A 244 -13.48 -16.77 -19.18
N ILE A 245 -14.01 -16.58 -20.39
CA ILE A 245 -14.89 -15.47 -20.72
C ILE A 245 -16.33 -15.92 -20.96
N CYS A 246 -17.25 -15.15 -20.40
CA CYS A 246 -18.67 -15.26 -20.64
C CYS A 246 -19.09 -14.15 -21.60
N VAL A 247 -19.66 -14.51 -22.75
CA VAL A 247 -20.11 -13.57 -23.78
C VAL A 247 -21.51 -13.05 -23.42
N PRO A 248 -21.77 -11.73 -23.44
CA PRO A 248 -23.09 -11.17 -23.12
C PRO A 248 -24.21 -11.77 -23.96
N VAL A 249 -25.37 -12.00 -23.35
CA VAL A 249 -26.51 -12.67 -24.01
C VAL A 249 -26.99 -11.92 -25.27
N MET A 250 -26.91 -10.58 -25.25
CA MET A 250 -27.34 -9.71 -26.34
C MET A 250 -26.27 -9.43 -27.42
N ALA A 251 -25.03 -9.88 -27.22
CA ALA A 251 -23.92 -9.59 -28.14
C ALA A 251 -24.22 -10.06 -29.56
N ASP A 252 -24.08 -9.17 -30.54
CA ASP A 252 -24.19 -9.51 -31.96
C ASP A 252 -22.92 -10.18 -32.51
N ASP A 253 -22.96 -10.67 -33.75
CA ASP A 253 -21.82 -11.38 -34.37
C ASP A 253 -20.55 -10.52 -34.46
N ASN A 254 -20.72 -9.20 -34.66
CA ASN A 254 -19.60 -8.26 -34.74
C ASN A 254 -18.95 -8.10 -33.37
N TYR A 255 -19.76 -7.97 -32.30
CA TYR A 255 -19.28 -7.96 -30.92
C TYR A 255 -18.44 -9.19 -30.61
N VAL A 256 -18.98 -10.38 -30.89
CA VAL A 256 -18.30 -11.65 -30.61
C VAL A 256 -16.97 -11.75 -31.36
N THR A 257 -16.96 -11.34 -32.62
CA THR A 257 -15.76 -11.35 -33.46
C THR A 257 -14.69 -10.38 -32.94
N GLU A 258 -15.07 -9.16 -32.60
CA GLU A 258 -14.15 -8.14 -32.07
C GLU A 258 -13.64 -8.51 -30.67
N LEU A 259 -14.47 -9.15 -29.84
CA LEU A 259 -14.06 -9.70 -28.55
C LEU A 259 -12.98 -10.79 -28.73
N ALA A 260 -13.23 -11.75 -29.63
CA ALA A 260 -12.28 -12.81 -29.92
C ALA A 260 -10.95 -12.24 -30.43
N ASN A 261 -10.99 -11.24 -31.33
CA ASN A 261 -9.80 -10.55 -31.83
C ASN A 261 -9.04 -9.79 -30.71
N LEU A 262 -9.77 -9.12 -29.81
CA LEU A 262 -9.16 -8.43 -28.67
C LEU A 262 -8.39 -9.41 -27.79
N ILE A 263 -9.03 -10.51 -27.39
CA ILE A 263 -8.41 -11.55 -26.55
C ILE A 263 -7.22 -12.17 -27.27
N HIS A 264 -7.39 -12.59 -28.53
CA HIS A 264 -6.31 -13.19 -29.33
C HIS A 264 -5.08 -12.29 -29.43
N SER A 265 -5.28 -10.99 -29.57
CA SER A 265 -4.20 -10.01 -29.73
C SER A 265 -3.47 -9.63 -28.44
N ARG A 266 -4.12 -9.73 -27.28
CA ARG A 266 -3.60 -9.22 -26.00
C ARG A 266 -3.25 -10.30 -24.97
N LEU A 267 -3.96 -11.43 -24.97
CA LEU A 267 -3.69 -12.51 -24.02
C LEU A 267 -2.39 -13.24 -24.41
N ASP A 268 -1.56 -13.55 -23.43
CA ASP A 268 -0.31 -14.29 -23.64
C ASP A 268 -0.57 -15.56 -24.47
N ALA A 269 0.27 -15.77 -25.49
CA ALA A 269 0.15 -16.90 -26.41
C ALA A 269 0.29 -18.28 -25.73
N SER A 270 0.79 -18.31 -24.49
CA SER A 270 0.88 -19.52 -23.67
C SER A 270 -0.39 -19.85 -22.86
N SER A 271 -1.32 -18.91 -22.73
CA SER A 271 -2.61 -19.11 -22.05
C SER A 271 -3.71 -19.56 -23.03
N ASN A 272 -4.62 -20.39 -22.52
CA ASN A 272 -5.84 -20.79 -23.21
C ASN A 272 -6.98 -19.81 -22.93
N VAL A 273 -8.02 -19.87 -23.77
CA VAL A 273 -9.26 -19.11 -23.61
C VAL A 273 -10.41 -20.08 -23.52
N ILE A 274 -11.11 -20.05 -22.39
CA ILE A 274 -12.33 -20.81 -22.19
C ILE A 274 -13.50 -19.89 -22.57
N VAL A 275 -14.37 -20.35 -23.46
CA VAL A 275 -15.44 -19.52 -24.03
C VAL A 275 -16.79 -20.12 -23.65
N GLU A 276 -17.62 -19.30 -23.02
CA GLU A 276 -18.98 -19.61 -22.64
C GLU A 276 -19.91 -18.51 -23.18
N TYR A 277 -21.06 -18.90 -23.74
CA TYR A 277 -22.10 -17.94 -24.11
C TYR A 277 -23.04 -17.71 -22.92
N SER A 278 -23.21 -16.45 -22.51
CA SER A 278 -23.91 -16.08 -21.29
C SER A 278 -23.30 -16.75 -20.04
N ASN A 279 -24.13 -17.09 -19.07
CA ASN A 279 -23.85 -17.94 -17.91
C ASN A 279 -25.06 -18.87 -17.74
N GLU A 280 -24.93 -20.03 -17.11
CA GLU A 280 -26.06 -20.86 -16.65
C GLU A 280 -27.32 -20.90 -17.53
N SER A 281 -27.35 -21.84 -18.47
CA SER A 281 -28.44 -21.97 -19.43
C SER A 281 -29.86 -22.03 -18.83
N SER A 282 -30.04 -22.57 -17.62
CA SER A 282 -31.35 -22.98 -17.06
C SER A 282 -32.20 -21.84 -16.47
N TRP A 283 -31.59 -20.67 -16.29
CA TRP A 283 -32.30 -19.46 -15.91
C TRP A 283 -32.07 -18.40 -17.00
N ASN A 284 -30.90 -18.28 -17.62
CA ASN A 284 -30.79 -17.29 -18.70
C ASN A 284 -31.65 -17.55 -19.96
N TYR A 285 -32.25 -18.74 -20.13
CA TYR A 285 -33.28 -18.96 -21.16
C TYR A 285 -34.60 -18.21 -20.93
N TRP A 286 -34.93 -17.74 -19.71
CA TRP A 286 -36.22 -17.08 -19.42
C TRP A 286 -36.31 -15.64 -19.87
N TYR A 287 -35.18 -15.02 -20.22
CA TYR A 287 -35.21 -13.68 -20.75
C TYR A 287 -35.76 -13.66 -22.19
N GLU A 288 -36.69 -12.74 -22.47
CA GLU A 288 -37.49 -12.62 -23.72
C GLU A 288 -36.67 -12.38 -25.01
N TYR A 289 -35.34 -12.42 -24.95
CA TYR A 289 -34.43 -11.97 -26.02
C TYR A 289 -34.51 -12.80 -27.31
N HIS A 290 -34.98 -14.03 -27.22
CA HIS A 290 -34.99 -14.96 -28.36
C HIS A 290 -36.38 -15.13 -29.02
N GLU A 291 -37.42 -14.41 -28.58
CA GLU A 291 -38.82 -14.72 -28.96
C GLU A 291 -39.14 -14.61 -30.46
N ASN A 292 -38.31 -13.91 -31.25
CA ASN A 292 -38.60 -13.59 -32.65
C ASN A 292 -37.79 -14.39 -33.70
N GLN A 293 -36.88 -15.29 -33.30
CA GLN A 293 -36.09 -16.09 -34.24
C GLN A 293 -36.83 -17.35 -34.72
N THR A 294 -36.77 -17.62 -36.02
CA THR A 294 -37.36 -18.79 -36.67
C THR A 294 -36.45 -20.02 -36.58
N VAL A 295 -37.05 -21.21 -36.75
CA VAL A 295 -36.34 -22.49 -36.73
C VAL A 295 -35.29 -22.58 -37.85
N GLU A 296 -35.55 -21.96 -39.01
CA GLU A 296 -34.60 -21.85 -40.10
C GLU A 296 -33.41 -20.92 -39.78
N GLU A 297 -33.64 -19.81 -39.09
CA GLU A 297 -32.60 -18.83 -38.74
C GLU A 297 -31.58 -19.41 -37.75
N VAL A 298 -32.00 -20.28 -36.84
CA VAL A 298 -31.11 -20.92 -35.85
C VAL A 298 -30.62 -22.31 -36.29
N GLY A 299 -30.86 -22.71 -37.55
CA GLY A 299 -30.29 -23.94 -38.12
C GLY A 299 -30.96 -25.25 -37.68
N LEU A 300 -32.15 -25.19 -37.10
CA LEU A 300 -32.87 -26.36 -36.54
C LEU A 300 -34.00 -26.89 -37.44
N ALA A 301 -34.06 -26.46 -38.70
CA ALA A 301 -35.11 -26.87 -39.63
C ALA A 301 -35.20 -28.40 -39.75
N GLY A 302 -36.37 -28.98 -39.41
CA GLY A 302 -36.59 -30.42 -39.44
C GLY A 302 -36.02 -31.21 -38.26
N TYR A 303 -35.55 -30.54 -37.20
CA TYR A 303 -35.26 -31.15 -35.90
C TYR A 303 -36.53 -31.81 -35.32
N PRO A 304 -36.46 -32.97 -34.64
CA PRO A 304 -37.66 -33.61 -34.06
C PRO A 304 -38.47 -32.74 -33.08
N GLY A 305 -37.86 -31.72 -32.47
CA GLY A 305 -38.51 -30.69 -31.65
C GLY A 305 -38.89 -29.40 -32.40
N ASP A 306 -38.89 -29.41 -33.73
CA ASP A 306 -39.35 -28.30 -34.59
C ASP A 306 -40.85 -28.00 -34.33
N GLY A 307 -41.14 -26.81 -33.82
CA GLY A 307 -42.49 -26.35 -33.46
C GLY A 307 -42.85 -26.42 -31.97
N GLU A 308 -41.90 -26.74 -31.08
CA GLU A 308 -42.08 -26.56 -29.64
C GLU A 308 -42.19 -25.07 -29.26
N GLU A 309 -43.00 -24.76 -28.24
CA GLU A 309 -43.22 -23.39 -27.76
C GLU A 309 -42.77 -23.28 -26.29
N GLY A 310 -42.42 -22.06 -25.85
CA GLY A 310 -42.02 -21.79 -24.46
C GLY A 310 -40.56 -22.13 -24.14
N SER A 311 -40.31 -22.66 -22.94
CA SER A 311 -38.95 -22.80 -22.38
C SER A 311 -38.05 -23.75 -23.17
N VAL A 312 -38.59 -24.82 -23.76
CA VAL A 312 -37.77 -25.77 -24.54
C VAL A 312 -37.26 -25.15 -25.84
N TRP A 313 -38.09 -24.32 -26.50
CA TRP A 313 -37.63 -23.56 -27.67
C TRP A 313 -36.54 -22.54 -27.32
N ALA A 314 -36.64 -21.89 -26.14
CA ALA A 314 -35.60 -21.00 -25.64
C ALA A 314 -34.26 -21.72 -25.47
N GLN A 315 -34.28 -22.95 -24.91
CA GLN A 315 -33.09 -23.79 -24.74
C GLN A 315 -32.45 -24.17 -26.09
N HIS A 316 -33.24 -24.54 -27.09
CA HIS A 316 -32.73 -24.85 -28.43
C HIS A 316 -32.05 -23.65 -29.12
N LYS A 317 -32.60 -22.44 -28.95
CA LYS A 317 -32.01 -21.21 -29.49
C LYS A 317 -30.71 -20.84 -28.77
N TYR A 318 -30.69 -20.99 -27.45
CA TYR A 318 -29.47 -20.83 -26.66
C TYR A 318 -28.38 -21.79 -27.15
N ALA A 319 -28.68 -23.08 -27.30
CA ALA A 319 -27.78 -24.09 -27.85
C ALA A 319 -27.21 -23.72 -29.23
N ALA A 320 -28.05 -23.24 -30.15
CA ALA A 320 -27.63 -22.79 -31.47
C ALA A 320 -26.71 -21.56 -31.38
N ARG A 321 -27.04 -20.59 -30.52
CA ARG A 321 -26.23 -19.39 -30.32
C ARG A 321 -24.89 -19.70 -29.68
N SER A 322 -24.83 -20.60 -28.70
CA SER A 322 -23.57 -21.07 -28.09
C SER A 322 -22.65 -21.68 -29.14
N ALA A 323 -23.16 -22.52 -30.03
CA ALA A 323 -22.38 -23.09 -31.13
C ALA A 323 -21.87 -22.00 -32.11
N GLN A 324 -22.72 -21.02 -32.44
CA GLN A 324 -22.35 -19.91 -33.32
C GLN A 324 -21.26 -19.03 -32.71
N VAL A 325 -21.33 -18.74 -31.40
CA VAL A 325 -20.30 -17.97 -30.68
C VAL A 325 -18.95 -18.68 -30.77
N LEU A 326 -18.91 -19.99 -30.52
CA LEU A 326 -17.68 -20.78 -30.62
C LEU A 326 -17.10 -20.80 -32.04
N GLN A 327 -17.96 -20.89 -33.07
CA GLN A 327 -17.52 -20.77 -34.47
C GLN A 327 -16.87 -19.43 -34.79
N LEU A 328 -17.43 -18.33 -34.29
CA LEU A 328 -16.86 -16.99 -34.49
C LEU A 328 -15.50 -16.84 -33.79
N PHE A 329 -15.35 -17.44 -32.60
CA PHE A 329 -14.05 -17.51 -31.92
C PHE A 329 -13.03 -18.35 -32.71
N ASP A 330 -13.42 -19.53 -33.20
CA ASP A 330 -12.57 -20.37 -34.07
C ASP A 330 -12.09 -19.61 -35.31
N GLU A 331 -13.01 -18.90 -35.98
CA GLU A 331 -12.70 -18.09 -37.16
C GLU A 331 -11.72 -16.95 -36.85
N ALA A 332 -11.88 -16.28 -35.70
CA ALA A 332 -11.01 -15.19 -35.26
C ALA A 332 -9.61 -15.67 -34.87
N PHE A 333 -9.51 -16.81 -34.17
CA PHE A 333 -8.22 -17.38 -33.72
C PHE A 333 -7.45 -18.06 -34.85
N GLY A 334 -8.12 -18.57 -35.88
CA GLY A 334 -7.51 -19.12 -37.08
C GLY A 334 -6.51 -20.25 -36.79
N GLU A 335 -5.21 -20.02 -37.05
CA GLU A 335 -4.18 -21.04 -36.81
C GLU A 335 -3.97 -21.36 -35.32
N ASP A 336 -4.41 -20.49 -34.41
CA ASP A 336 -4.29 -20.62 -32.96
C ASP A 336 -5.55 -21.21 -32.29
N GLN A 337 -6.52 -21.74 -33.06
CA GLN A 337 -7.77 -22.30 -32.54
C GLN A 337 -7.56 -23.41 -31.48
N ASN A 338 -6.39 -24.04 -31.44
CA ASN A 338 -6.04 -25.04 -30.41
C ASN A 338 -5.87 -24.45 -29.00
N ARG A 339 -5.98 -23.12 -28.84
CA ARG A 339 -6.01 -22.41 -27.56
C ARG A 339 -7.44 -22.21 -27.03
N LEU A 340 -8.46 -22.49 -27.85
CA LEU A 340 -9.86 -22.31 -27.49
C LEU A 340 -10.37 -23.55 -26.79
N ILE A 341 -11.14 -23.34 -25.72
CA ILE A 341 -11.85 -24.37 -24.99
C ILE A 341 -13.33 -23.97 -24.92
N GLY A 342 -14.18 -24.64 -25.68
CA GLY A 342 -15.61 -24.36 -25.73
C GLY A 342 -16.37 -25.01 -24.59
N VAL A 343 -17.19 -24.24 -23.88
CA VAL A 343 -17.95 -24.74 -22.71
C VAL A 343 -19.44 -24.43 -22.86
N LEU A 344 -20.27 -25.43 -22.55
CA LEU A 344 -21.72 -25.25 -22.44
C LEU A 344 -22.09 -25.01 -20.98
N GLY A 345 -22.51 -23.78 -20.64
CA GLY A 345 -23.02 -23.43 -19.32
C GLY A 345 -24.33 -24.16 -19.01
N CYS A 346 -24.41 -24.80 -17.85
CA CYS A 346 -25.52 -25.64 -17.39
C CYS A 346 -25.79 -25.41 -15.90
N GLN A 347 -26.95 -25.82 -15.38
CA GLN A 347 -27.26 -25.76 -13.94
C GLN A 347 -27.46 -27.16 -13.36
N SER A 348 -26.82 -27.44 -12.23
CA SER A 348 -26.92 -28.73 -11.55
C SER A 348 -28.37 -29.08 -11.17
N GLY A 349 -29.10 -28.14 -10.57
CA GLY A 349 -30.47 -28.38 -10.07
C GLY A 349 -31.54 -28.64 -11.14
N TYR A 350 -31.26 -28.41 -12.43
CA TYR A 350 -32.19 -28.62 -13.54
C TYR A 350 -31.49 -29.31 -14.72
N PHE A 351 -31.41 -30.64 -14.69
CA PHE A 351 -30.76 -31.44 -15.73
C PHE A 351 -31.50 -31.42 -17.09
N GLY A 352 -32.84 -31.46 -17.09
CA GLY A 352 -33.64 -31.57 -18.32
C GLY A 352 -33.36 -30.49 -19.40
N PRO A 353 -33.23 -29.19 -19.05
CA PRO A 353 -32.77 -28.16 -19.98
C PRO A 353 -31.46 -28.49 -20.69
N THR A 354 -30.49 -29.08 -19.99
CA THR A 354 -29.20 -29.49 -20.57
C THR A 354 -29.39 -30.56 -21.64
N GLU A 355 -30.20 -31.58 -21.36
CA GLU A 355 -30.46 -32.64 -22.34
C GLU A 355 -31.02 -32.06 -23.66
N ASN A 356 -31.97 -31.14 -23.56
CA ASN A 356 -32.57 -30.49 -24.75
C ASN A 356 -31.53 -29.71 -25.57
N MET A 357 -30.62 -28.99 -24.90
CA MET A 357 -29.54 -28.26 -25.57
C MET A 357 -28.53 -29.19 -26.24
N VAL A 358 -28.09 -30.22 -25.52
CA VAL A 358 -27.11 -31.21 -26.01
C VAL A 358 -27.66 -31.95 -27.23
N ASP A 359 -28.95 -32.32 -27.21
CA ASP A 359 -29.63 -32.95 -28.34
C ASP A 359 -29.70 -32.01 -29.56
N ALA A 360 -30.00 -30.73 -29.36
CA ALA A 360 -29.99 -29.72 -30.43
C ALA A 360 -28.58 -29.52 -31.01
N ILE A 361 -27.56 -29.35 -30.17
CA ILE A 361 -26.15 -29.19 -30.59
C ILE A 361 -25.67 -30.39 -31.39
N ASN A 362 -25.98 -31.60 -30.91
CA ASN A 362 -25.63 -32.84 -31.59
C ASN A 362 -26.35 -32.96 -32.94
N TRP A 363 -27.63 -32.60 -33.01
CA TRP A 363 -28.39 -32.59 -34.26
C TRP A 363 -27.80 -31.64 -35.31
N MET A 364 -27.37 -30.45 -34.90
CA MET A 364 -26.68 -29.48 -35.76
C MET A 364 -25.28 -29.96 -36.19
N GLY A 365 -24.75 -31.01 -35.56
CA GLY A 365 -23.40 -31.52 -35.82
C GLY A 365 -22.31 -30.61 -35.25
N HIS A 366 -22.60 -29.94 -34.13
CA HIS A 366 -21.72 -28.95 -33.51
C HIS A 366 -21.14 -29.40 -32.17
N MET A 367 -21.33 -30.67 -31.79
CA MET A 367 -20.80 -31.22 -30.54
C MET A 367 -19.26 -31.15 -30.45
N ASP A 368 -18.55 -31.15 -31.57
CA ASP A 368 -17.09 -31.04 -31.61
C ASP A 368 -16.56 -29.64 -31.22
N LEU A 369 -17.42 -28.61 -31.21
CA LEU A 369 -17.05 -27.26 -30.74
C LEU A 369 -16.97 -27.17 -29.21
N PHE A 370 -17.62 -28.09 -28.51
CA PHE A 370 -17.69 -28.09 -27.05
C PHE A 370 -16.72 -29.11 -26.48
N ASP A 371 -15.95 -28.71 -25.48
CA ASP A 371 -14.96 -29.54 -24.80
C ASP A 371 -15.47 -30.01 -23.42
N ALA A 372 -16.31 -29.20 -22.78
CA ALA A 372 -16.90 -29.52 -21.49
C ALA A 372 -18.32 -28.96 -21.27
N PHE A 373 -19.02 -29.56 -20.31
CA PHE A 373 -20.24 -29.02 -19.71
C PHE A 373 -19.90 -28.37 -18.37
N ALA A 374 -20.22 -27.09 -18.22
CA ALA A 374 -19.98 -26.30 -17.02
C ALA A 374 -21.20 -26.33 -16.10
N ILE A 375 -21.02 -26.68 -14.83
CA ILE A 375 -22.11 -26.75 -13.84
C ILE A 375 -21.75 -26.00 -12.54
N ALA A 376 -22.73 -25.40 -11.86
CA ALA A 376 -22.61 -24.96 -10.46
C ALA A 376 -23.11 -26.07 -9.53
N PRO A 377 -22.23 -26.84 -8.88
CA PRO A 377 -22.64 -27.82 -7.89
C PRO A 377 -22.87 -27.13 -6.53
N TYR A 378 -23.89 -27.58 -5.81
CA TYR A 378 -24.26 -27.03 -4.50
C TYR A 378 -24.06 -28.08 -3.38
N ILE A 379 -23.78 -27.62 -2.16
CA ILE A 379 -23.69 -28.47 -0.96
C ILE A 379 -25.09 -28.51 -0.32
N GLY A 380 -25.61 -29.71 -0.07
CA GLY A 380 -26.90 -29.93 0.58
C GLY A 380 -28.14 -29.47 -0.22
N ASP A 381 -29.33 -29.74 0.33
CA ASP A 381 -30.55 -29.01 -0.06
C ASP A 381 -30.45 -27.64 0.63
N SER A 382 -30.62 -26.54 -0.10
CA SER A 382 -30.33 -25.14 0.29
C SER A 382 -31.08 -24.58 1.53
N HIS A 383 -31.56 -25.42 2.44
CA HIS A 383 -32.66 -25.17 3.38
C HIS A 383 -32.31 -25.35 4.86
N LEU A 384 -31.04 -25.16 5.26
CA LEU A 384 -30.66 -25.37 6.66
C LEU A 384 -31.11 -24.25 7.61
N ILE A 385 -31.55 -23.10 7.09
CA ILE A 385 -31.97 -21.96 7.93
C ILE A 385 -33.45 -21.66 7.70
N THR A 386 -34.32 -22.31 8.48
CA THR A 386 -35.76 -21.98 8.52
C THR A 386 -36.04 -20.76 9.40
N GLU A 387 -37.12 -20.04 9.12
CA GLU A 387 -37.58 -18.90 9.94
C GLU A 387 -37.74 -19.30 11.43
N ASN A 388 -37.12 -18.51 12.32
CA ASN A 388 -37.23 -18.51 13.81
C ASN A 388 -36.20 -19.30 14.63
N TRP A 389 -34.91 -18.99 14.46
CA TRP A 389 -33.87 -19.38 15.44
C TRP A 389 -33.85 -18.38 16.62
N PRO A 390 -33.91 -18.84 17.88
CA PRO A 390 -34.01 -17.94 19.03
C PRO A 390 -32.69 -17.28 19.44
N ASP A 391 -31.53 -17.89 19.12
CA ASP A 391 -30.18 -17.44 19.50
C ASP A 391 -29.06 -18.17 18.70
N MET A 392 -27.80 -17.76 18.94
CA MET A 392 -26.60 -18.34 18.30
C MET A 392 -26.34 -19.79 18.70
N ASP A 393 -26.68 -20.18 19.92
CA ASP A 393 -26.43 -21.54 20.41
C ASP A 393 -27.24 -22.56 19.62
N ALA A 394 -28.51 -22.25 19.34
CA ALA A 394 -29.34 -23.10 18.52
C ALA A 394 -28.80 -23.21 17.07
N ILE A 395 -28.26 -22.12 16.51
CA ILE A 395 -27.65 -22.14 15.16
C ILE A 395 -26.43 -23.05 15.14
N PHE A 396 -25.55 -22.91 16.14
CA PHE A 396 -24.40 -23.80 16.27
C PHE A 396 -24.83 -25.25 16.50
N ASP A 397 -25.82 -25.54 17.36
CA ASP A 397 -26.34 -26.91 17.54
C ASP A 397 -26.85 -27.54 16.23
N ALA A 398 -27.44 -26.74 15.34
CA ALA A 398 -27.93 -27.19 14.04
C ALA A 398 -26.81 -27.40 13.03
N ILE A 399 -25.78 -26.54 13.06
CA ILE A 399 -24.55 -26.72 12.32
C ILE A 399 -23.82 -27.97 12.82
N ASP A 400 -23.78 -28.19 14.14
CA ASP A 400 -23.23 -29.38 14.78
C ASP A 400 -23.99 -30.62 14.30
N GLU A 401 -25.32 -30.60 14.27
CA GLU A 401 -26.16 -31.69 13.76
C GLU A 401 -25.94 -31.93 12.26
N TYR A 402 -25.92 -30.88 11.44
CA TYR A 402 -25.67 -30.99 10.00
C TYR A 402 -24.26 -31.52 9.74
N ILE A 403 -23.23 -30.90 10.33
CA ILE A 403 -21.84 -31.36 10.24
C ILE A 403 -21.76 -32.80 10.74
N PHE A 404 -22.39 -33.15 11.86
CA PHE A 404 -22.45 -34.53 12.34
C PHE A 404 -23.06 -35.48 11.31
N ASN A 405 -24.20 -35.13 10.71
CA ASN A 405 -24.86 -35.97 9.71
C ASN A 405 -24.07 -36.09 8.40
N VAL A 406 -23.39 -35.00 8.00
CA VAL A 406 -22.42 -34.97 6.90
C VAL A 406 -21.22 -35.88 7.19
N MET A 407 -20.69 -35.85 8.42
CA MET A 407 -19.54 -36.66 8.84
C MET A 407 -19.89 -38.13 9.09
N ASP A 408 -21.12 -38.44 9.51
CA ASP A 408 -21.66 -39.80 9.71
C ASP A 408 -22.22 -40.40 8.40
N GLY A 409 -22.26 -39.61 7.31
CA GLY A 409 -22.79 -40.04 6.02
C GLY A 409 -24.30 -40.36 6.05
N THR A 410 -25.02 -39.84 7.03
CA THR A 410 -26.46 -40.07 7.26
C THR A 410 -27.34 -39.01 6.60
N GLU A 411 -26.82 -37.82 6.36
CA GLU A 411 -27.41 -36.85 5.42
C GLU A 411 -26.65 -36.81 4.10
N SER A 412 -27.39 -36.57 3.03
CA SER A 412 -26.83 -36.31 1.71
C SER A 412 -26.16 -34.93 1.71
N THR A 413 -24.84 -34.88 1.79
CA THR A 413 -24.06 -33.65 1.54
C THR A 413 -24.20 -33.09 0.12
N GLY A 414 -24.76 -33.85 -0.82
CA GLY A 414 -24.50 -33.58 -2.23
C GLY A 414 -23.08 -34.05 -2.62
N PRO A 415 -22.92 -34.98 -3.58
CA PRO A 415 -23.96 -35.93 -3.89
C PRO A 415 -23.52 -37.38 -3.71
N PRO A 416 -24.14 -38.09 -2.77
CA PRO A 416 -23.94 -39.53 -2.59
C PRO A 416 -24.82 -40.33 -3.57
N ASP A 417 -24.22 -41.34 -4.21
CA ASP A 417 -24.74 -42.64 -4.69
C ASP A 417 -26.16 -42.78 -5.30
N ASP A 418 -26.91 -41.69 -5.50
CA ASP A 418 -28.23 -41.71 -6.11
C ASP A 418 -28.12 -41.54 -7.62
N LYS A 419 -28.83 -42.37 -8.37
CA LYS A 419 -28.81 -42.33 -9.84
C LYS A 419 -29.54 -41.10 -10.39
N ASP A 420 -30.24 -40.38 -9.52
CA ASP A 420 -30.94 -39.14 -9.79
C ASP A 420 -30.16 -37.91 -9.29
N ASP A 421 -28.90 -38.07 -8.85
CA ASP A 421 -28.00 -36.95 -8.52
C ASP A 421 -27.66 -36.12 -9.77
N PRO A 422 -27.87 -34.78 -9.73
CA PRO A 422 -27.38 -33.82 -10.71
C PRO A 422 -25.98 -34.11 -11.27
N ILE A 423 -24.94 -34.20 -10.44
CA ILE A 423 -23.56 -34.24 -10.93
C ILE A 423 -23.31 -35.55 -11.69
N THR A 424 -23.81 -36.66 -11.17
CA THR A 424 -23.78 -37.98 -11.80
C THR A 424 -24.51 -37.98 -13.16
N LEU A 425 -25.66 -37.29 -13.26
CA LEU A 425 -26.38 -37.15 -14.54
C LEU A 425 -25.54 -36.39 -15.57
N PHE A 426 -24.91 -35.27 -15.18
CA PHE A 426 -24.01 -34.50 -16.05
C PHE A 426 -22.78 -35.30 -16.47
N TYR A 427 -22.17 -36.06 -15.56
CA TYR A 427 -21.04 -36.93 -15.87
C TYR A 427 -21.40 -38.00 -16.91
N ASN A 428 -22.50 -38.71 -16.71
CA ASN A 428 -22.97 -39.73 -17.66
C ASN A 428 -23.27 -39.13 -19.04
N LEU A 429 -23.86 -37.93 -19.09
CA LEU A 429 -24.11 -37.22 -20.34
C LEU A 429 -22.79 -36.81 -21.03
N ALA A 430 -21.82 -36.30 -20.26
CA ALA A 430 -20.50 -35.94 -20.79
C ALA A 430 -19.75 -37.15 -21.34
N GLU A 431 -19.75 -38.29 -20.62
CA GLU A 431 -19.16 -39.55 -21.08
C GLU A 431 -19.78 -40.03 -22.41
N GLN A 432 -21.11 -39.92 -22.55
CA GLN A 432 -21.82 -40.30 -23.79
C GLN A 432 -21.25 -39.59 -25.02
N TYR A 433 -20.84 -38.33 -24.87
CA TYR A 433 -20.31 -37.48 -25.94
C TYR A 433 -18.79 -37.31 -25.89
N ASN A 434 -18.09 -38.05 -25.02
CA ASN A 434 -16.64 -37.93 -24.79
C ASN A 434 -16.21 -36.49 -24.46
N LYS A 435 -16.99 -35.83 -23.59
CA LYS A 435 -16.76 -34.48 -23.07
C LYS A 435 -16.39 -34.54 -21.60
N LYS A 436 -15.86 -33.43 -21.07
CA LYS A 436 -15.58 -33.28 -19.64
C LYS A 436 -16.74 -32.59 -18.93
N VAL A 437 -16.81 -32.75 -17.62
CA VAL A 437 -17.59 -31.88 -16.74
C VAL A 437 -16.62 -30.95 -16.04
N VAL A 438 -16.93 -29.67 -16.00
CA VAL A 438 -16.19 -28.65 -15.25
C VAL A 438 -17.14 -27.95 -14.30
N THR A 439 -16.67 -27.51 -13.14
CA THR A 439 -17.50 -26.74 -12.23
C THR A 439 -17.00 -25.31 -12.17
N TYR A 440 -17.91 -24.35 -12.20
CA TYR A 440 -17.54 -22.95 -11.99
C TYR A 440 -17.84 -22.46 -10.55
N GLU A 441 -18.32 -23.39 -9.72
CA GLU A 441 -18.47 -23.26 -8.27
C GLU A 441 -17.98 -24.56 -7.59
N SER A 442 -17.65 -24.49 -6.30
CA SER A 442 -17.15 -25.61 -5.48
C SER A 442 -18.10 -26.07 -4.38
N GLY A 443 -19.39 -25.79 -4.52
CA GLY A 443 -20.35 -25.94 -3.44
C GLY A 443 -20.67 -24.61 -2.78
N GLN A 444 -21.96 -24.29 -2.68
CA GLN A 444 -22.49 -23.13 -1.96
C GLN A 444 -22.37 -23.28 -0.44
N HIS A 445 -22.35 -22.15 0.25
CA HIS A 445 -22.18 -22.05 1.69
C HIS A 445 -23.53 -22.04 2.41
N PHE A 446 -23.52 -21.90 3.74
CA PHE A 446 -24.75 -21.65 4.47
C PHE A 446 -25.33 -20.30 4.03
N VAL A 447 -26.48 -20.35 3.38
CA VAL A 447 -27.30 -19.19 2.99
C VAL A 447 -28.58 -19.18 3.83
N ALA A 448 -29.03 -18.00 4.22
CA ALA A 448 -30.38 -17.80 4.70
C ALA A 448 -31.29 -17.67 3.45
N THR A 449 -32.38 -18.43 3.39
CA THR A 449 -33.28 -18.36 2.22
C THR A 449 -34.45 -17.42 2.48
N SER A 450 -34.60 -16.40 1.64
CA SER A 450 -35.78 -15.56 1.56
C SER A 450 -36.87 -16.24 0.74
N ILE A 451 -37.76 -17.00 1.38
CA ILE A 451 -39.04 -17.33 0.75
C ILE A 451 -39.97 -16.12 0.94
N GLY A 452 -39.83 -15.14 0.06
CA GLY A 452 -40.89 -14.15 -0.21
C GLY A 452 -41.18 -13.16 0.92
N GLY A 453 -40.21 -12.30 1.24
CA GLY A 453 -40.49 -11.00 1.84
C GLY A 453 -41.22 -11.03 3.18
N VAL A 454 -40.66 -11.67 4.21
CA VAL A 454 -40.99 -11.36 5.61
C VAL A 454 -39.74 -11.57 6.46
N GLY A 455 -39.26 -10.51 7.14
CA GLY A 455 -37.97 -10.51 7.83
C GLY A 455 -37.91 -11.35 9.11
N GLY A 456 -37.15 -12.44 9.06
CA GLY A 456 -36.69 -13.13 10.26
C GLY A 456 -35.46 -13.97 9.96
N GLY A 457 -34.33 -13.69 10.62
CA GLY A 457 -33.18 -14.58 10.54
C GLY A 457 -31.93 -14.11 11.27
N LEU A 458 -30.93 -13.71 10.49
CA LEU A 458 -29.54 -13.55 10.92
C LEU A 458 -28.94 -12.25 10.37
N THR A 459 -28.07 -11.61 11.14
CA THR A 459 -27.25 -10.50 10.66
C THR A 459 -26.15 -11.01 9.72
N GLY A 460 -25.59 -10.13 8.88
CA GLY A 460 -24.43 -10.47 8.05
C GLY A 460 -23.23 -10.97 8.88
N GLU A 461 -23.06 -10.48 10.10
CA GLU A 461 -22.04 -10.96 11.05
C GLU A 461 -22.29 -12.40 11.50
N GLN A 462 -23.55 -12.77 11.77
CA GLN A 462 -23.91 -14.14 12.15
C GLN A 462 -23.70 -15.11 10.99
N LEU A 463 -24.04 -14.70 9.77
CA LEU A 463 -23.80 -15.51 8.58
C LEU A 463 -22.31 -15.64 8.26
N ALA A 464 -21.52 -14.58 8.47
CA ALA A 464 -20.06 -14.61 8.38
C ALA A 464 -19.45 -15.56 9.42
N ALA A 465 -19.94 -15.54 10.66
CA ALA A 465 -19.44 -16.41 11.73
C ALA A 465 -19.65 -17.88 11.41
N VAL A 466 -20.83 -18.26 10.89
CA VAL A 466 -21.13 -19.63 10.47
C VAL A 466 -20.22 -20.07 9.32
N ASN A 467 -20.06 -19.22 8.31
CA ASN A 467 -19.28 -19.56 7.11
C ASN A 467 -17.76 -19.50 7.31
N ASN A 468 -17.28 -18.90 8.40
CA ASN A 468 -15.89 -18.90 8.85
C ASN A 468 -15.62 -19.89 10.00
N ASP A 469 -16.59 -20.73 10.38
CA ASP A 469 -16.37 -21.75 11.41
C ASP A 469 -15.24 -22.72 10.98
N PRO A 470 -14.24 -23.03 11.83
CA PRO A 470 -13.14 -23.93 11.50
C PRO A 470 -13.55 -25.29 10.93
N ARG A 471 -14.75 -25.78 11.29
CA ARG A 471 -15.27 -27.06 10.83
C ARG A 471 -15.70 -27.04 9.36
N MET A 472 -15.87 -25.87 8.76
CA MET A 472 -16.12 -25.73 7.32
C MET A 472 -15.03 -26.37 6.47
N TYR A 473 -13.79 -26.43 6.97
CA TYR A 473 -12.71 -27.17 6.32
C TYR A 473 -13.08 -28.65 6.09
N GLN A 474 -13.61 -29.34 7.10
CA GLN A 474 -13.95 -30.76 7.01
C GLN A 474 -15.14 -31.00 6.08
N VAL A 475 -16.12 -30.09 6.08
CA VAL A 475 -17.27 -30.13 5.16
C VAL A 475 -16.79 -30.09 3.70
N TYR A 476 -15.91 -29.14 3.36
CA TYR A 476 -15.37 -29.03 2.00
C TYR A 476 -14.46 -30.21 1.64
N ALA A 477 -13.59 -30.66 2.55
CA ALA A 477 -12.73 -31.82 2.31
C ALA A 477 -13.53 -33.09 1.99
N ARG A 478 -14.62 -33.36 2.72
CA ARG A 478 -15.53 -34.49 2.48
C ARG A 478 -16.34 -34.34 1.19
N TYR A 479 -16.80 -33.12 0.90
CA TYR A 479 -17.50 -32.82 -0.35
C TYR A 479 -16.63 -33.13 -1.57
N MET A 480 -15.36 -32.72 -1.53
CA MET A 480 -14.41 -33.02 -2.61
C MET A 480 -14.01 -34.51 -2.65
N GLU A 481 -13.85 -35.20 -1.51
CA GLU A 481 -13.66 -36.67 -1.48
C GLU A 481 -14.83 -37.42 -2.14
N ALA A 482 -16.07 -36.93 -1.99
CA ALA A 482 -17.23 -37.52 -2.65
C ALA A 482 -17.11 -37.46 -4.18
N TRP A 483 -16.55 -36.38 -4.73
CA TRP A 483 -16.30 -36.24 -6.16
C TRP A 483 -15.25 -37.25 -6.65
N ASP A 484 -14.15 -37.43 -5.89
CA ASP A 484 -13.10 -38.39 -6.23
C ASP A 484 -13.62 -39.84 -6.24
N ARG A 485 -14.47 -40.22 -5.28
CA ARG A 485 -15.07 -41.56 -5.22
C ARG A 485 -15.90 -41.89 -6.46
N GLN A 486 -16.53 -40.89 -7.06
CA GLN A 486 -17.31 -41.04 -8.30
C GLN A 486 -16.43 -40.99 -9.56
N SER A 487 -15.10 -40.91 -9.41
CA SER A 487 -14.15 -40.71 -10.51
C SER A 487 -14.41 -39.44 -11.31
N ILE A 488 -15.01 -38.43 -10.67
CA ILE A 488 -15.16 -37.08 -11.23
C ILE A 488 -13.82 -36.36 -11.04
N THR A 489 -12.76 -36.90 -11.65
CA THR A 489 -11.37 -36.43 -11.47
C THR A 489 -10.98 -35.38 -12.51
N SER A 490 -11.91 -34.93 -13.35
CA SER A 490 -11.65 -33.99 -14.45
C SER A 490 -12.30 -32.62 -14.24
N THR A 491 -12.94 -32.40 -13.10
CA THR A 491 -13.61 -31.14 -12.79
C THR A 491 -12.58 -30.10 -12.39
N ASN A 492 -12.50 -29.02 -13.18
CA ASN A 492 -11.98 -27.79 -12.62
C ASN A 492 -12.90 -27.39 -11.49
N VAL A 493 -12.32 -26.99 -10.37
CA VAL A 493 -13.04 -26.22 -9.37
C VAL A 493 -12.72 -24.76 -9.65
N LEU A 494 -13.69 -24.03 -10.19
CA LEU A 494 -13.68 -22.58 -9.98
C LEU A 494 -14.44 -22.28 -8.70
N TYR A 495 -13.94 -21.34 -7.92
CA TYR A 495 -14.59 -20.93 -6.68
C TYR A 495 -14.79 -19.42 -6.64
N THR A 496 -15.86 -18.97 -6.00
CA THR A 496 -16.20 -17.55 -5.85
C THR A 496 -15.35 -16.87 -4.78
N SER A 497 -14.86 -15.67 -5.07
CA SER A 497 -14.04 -14.85 -4.16
C SER A 497 -14.83 -13.71 -3.50
N THR A 498 -16.02 -13.96 -2.94
CA THR A 498 -16.81 -12.84 -2.40
C THR A 498 -16.31 -12.37 -1.03
N SER A 499 -15.81 -11.14 -0.95
CA SER A 499 -15.48 -10.49 0.33
C SER A 499 -16.72 -10.11 1.16
N ALA A 500 -17.92 -10.09 0.58
CA ALA A 500 -19.12 -9.56 1.23
C ALA A 500 -20.12 -10.67 1.61
N CYS A 501 -20.48 -10.69 2.89
CA CYS A 501 -21.71 -11.31 3.36
C CYS A 501 -22.86 -10.31 3.18
N HIS A 502 -23.83 -10.64 2.33
CA HIS A 502 -24.96 -9.78 2.05
C HIS A 502 -26.09 -10.04 3.03
N ALA A 503 -26.40 -9.03 3.85
CA ALA A 503 -27.59 -9.05 4.69
C ALA A 503 -28.89 -8.95 3.85
N GLU A 504 -28.83 -8.34 2.66
CA GLU A 504 -29.99 -8.17 1.77
C GLU A 504 -30.21 -9.37 0.83
N MET A 505 -29.13 -10.05 0.43
CA MET A 505 -29.16 -11.30 -0.34
C MET A 505 -29.06 -12.56 0.54
N GLU A 506 -29.06 -12.39 1.86
CA GLU A 506 -29.04 -13.45 2.87
C GLU A 506 -27.94 -14.52 2.65
N SER A 507 -26.75 -14.12 2.17
CA SER A 507 -25.73 -15.05 1.65
C SER A 507 -24.28 -14.60 1.87
N CYS A 508 -23.35 -15.55 2.02
CA CYS A 508 -21.90 -15.34 2.10
C CYS A 508 -21.19 -16.24 1.07
N PHE A 509 -21.10 -15.81 -0.19
CA PHE A 509 -20.71 -16.67 -1.33
C PHE A 509 -19.20 -16.94 -1.51
N GLY A 510 -18.34 -16.37 -0.67
CA GLY A 510 -16.91 -16.29 -0.95
C GLY A 510 -16.05 -17.25 -0.17
N MET A 511 -15.01 -17.77 -0.81
CA MET A 511 -13.99 -18.62 -0.17
C MET A 511 -13.03 -17.85 0.75
N VAL A 512 -12.94 -16.53 0.55
CA VAL A 512 -12.20 -15.57 1.39
C VAL A 512 -13.08 -14.36 1.66
N THR A 513 -12.97 -13.77 2.85
CA THR A 513 -13.77 -12.63 3.29
C THR A 513 -13.02 -11.30 3.16
N SER A 514 -11.69 -11.31 3.03
CA SER A 514 -10.90 -10.10 2.73
C SER A 514 -9.54 -10.46 2.12
N CYS A 515 -8.89 -9.49 1.47
CA CYS A 515 -7.54 -9.64 0.93
C CYS A 515 -6.46 -9.85 2.00
N SER A 516 -6.75 -9.47 3.24
CA SER A 516 -5.87 -9.64 4.40
C SER A 516 -6.15 -10.93 5.18
N GLN A 517 -7.15 -11.73 4.81
CA GLN A 517 -7.49 -12.95 5.55
C GLN A 517 -6.34 -13.97 5.46
N PRO A 518 -5.77 -14.43 6.59
CA PRO A 518 -4.81 -15.52 6.58
C PRO A 518 -5.43 -16.80 5.98
N LEU A 519 -4.66 -17.52 5.16
CA LEU A 519 -5.15 -18.77 4.52
C LEU A 519 -5.61 -19.83 5.55
N GLU A 520 -5.00 -19.83 6.74
CA GLU A 520 -5.37 -20.71 7.85
C GLU A 520 -6.78 -20.46 8.42
N GLU A 521 -7.29 -19.23 8.27
CA GLU A 521 -8.65 -18.82 8.64
C GLU A 521 -9.62 -18.91 7.45
N ALA A 522 -9.11 -19.03 6.22
CA ALA A 522 -9.90 -19.25 5.01
C ALA A 522 -10.25 -20.73 4.83
N HIS A 523 -10.93 -21.32 5.82
CA HIS A 523 -11.14 -22.77 5.95
C HIS A 523 -11.73 -23.43 4.70
N LYS A 524 -12.62 -22.74 3.98
CA LYS A 524 -13.26 -23.22 2.75
C LYS A 524 -12.28 -23.23 1.57
N LEU A 525 -11.57 -22.11 1.36
CA LEU A 525 -10.49 -22.01 0.36
C LEU A 525 -9.46 -23.12 0.62
N ARG A 526 -9.01 -23.22 1.87
CA ARG A 526 -8.04 -24.23 2.29
C ARG A 526 -8.50 -25.64 1.95
N GLY A 527 -9.76 -26.01 2.25
CA GLY A 527 -10.29 -27.34 1.90
C GLY A 527 -10.21 -27.65 0.39
N VAL A 528 -10.50 -26.66 -0.46
CA VAL A 528 -10.39 -26.79 -1.93
C VAL A 528 -8.93 -26.89 -2.39
N LEU A 529 -8.05 -26.04 -1.86
CA LEU A 529 -6.63 -26.03 -2.22
C LEU A 529 -5.93 -27.33 -1.77
N ASP A 530 -6.21 -27.79 -0.55
CA ASP A 530 -5.68 -29.02 0.02
C ASP A 530 -6.14 -30.24 -0.80
N TRP A 531 -7.42 -30.31 -1.16
CA TRP A 531 -7.93 -31.34 -2.08
C TRP A 531 -7.20 -31.31 -3.43
N ALA A 532 -7.03 -30.14 -4.04
CA ALA A 532 -6.36 -30.07 -5.33
C ALA A 532 -4.87 -30.45 -5.25
N ASN A 533 -4.21 -30.15 -4.13
CA ASN A 533 -2.84 -30.58 -3.87
C ASN A 533 -2.74 -32.09 -3.54
N SER A 534 -3.81 -32.68 -2.99
CA SER A 534 -3.89 -34.08 -2.59
C SER A 534 -3.67 -35.08 -3.74
N ALA A 535 -4.00 -34.68 -4.98
CA ALA A 535 -3.83 -35.52 -6.18
C ALA A 535 -2.37 -35.99 -6.40
N ASN A 536 -1.38 -35.31 -5.80
CA ASN A 536 0.03 -35.68 -5.87
C ASN A 536 0.65 -36.02 -4.51
N ASP A 537 -0.13 -35.96 -3.43
CA ASP A 537 0.39 -36.16 -2.10
C ASP A 537 0.60 -37.66 -1.78
N GLN A 538 1.77 -37.95 -1.22
CA GLN A 538 2.17 -39.29 -0.74
C GLN A 538 2.72 -39.23 0.69
N THR A 539 2.70 -38.04 1.31
CA THR A 539 3.04 -37.85 2.70
C THR A 539 1.94 -38.48 3.53
N ALA A 540 2.31 -39.20 4.59
CA ALA A 540 1.33 -39.78 5.48
C ALA A 540 1.11 -38.84 6.67
N PRO A 541 -0.11 -38.79 7.24
CA PRO A 541 -0.40 -37.93 8.37
C PRO A 541 0.44 -38.27 9.60
N GLU A 542 0.50 -37.32 10.53
CA GLU A 542 1.11 -37.55 11.82
C GLU A 542 0.48 -38.75 12.55
N VAL A 543 1.34 -39.58 13.16
CA VAL A 543 0.91 -40.71 13.98
C VAL A 543 0.54 -40.20 15.37
N ILE A 544 -0.73 -40.36 15.72
CA ILE A 544 -1.23 -40.06 17.07
C ILE A 544 -0.51 -40.94 18.11
N SER A 545 -0.09 -40.34 19.22
CA SER A 545 0.65 -41.06 20.28
C SER A 545 -0.07 -41.16 21.62
N ASN A 546 -1.27 -40.56 21.77
CA ASN A 546 -1.97 -40.42 23.04
C ASN A 546 -3.38 -41.05 23.07
N LEU A 547 -3.63 -42.09 22.28
CA LEU A 547 -4.89 -42.83 22.36
C LEU A 547 -5.08 -43.40 23.77
N SER A 548 -6.23 -43.11 24.38
CA SER A 548 -6.61 -43.62 25.70
C SER A 548 -8.09 -44.00 25.75
N GLY A 549 -8.44 -44.83 26.75
CA GLY A 549 -9.82 -45.27 26.99
C GLY A 549 -10.34 -44.78 28.33
N THR A 550 -11.55 -44.24 28.35
CA THR A 550 -12.28 -43.73 29.51
C THR A 550 -13.66 -44.39 29.62
N SER A 551 -14.40 -44.11 30.69
CA SER A 551 -15.79 -44.56 30.90
C SER A 551 -16.03 -46.07 30.65
N ILE A 552 -15.08 -46.92 31.06
CA ILE A 552 -15.14 -48.37 30.81
C ILE A 552 -16.26 -49.00 31.66
N ALA A 553 -17.31 -49.43 30.98
CA ALA A 553 -18.42 -50.16 31.55
C ALA A 553 -18.33 -51.66 31.25
N SER A 554 -19.34 -52.43 31.68
CA SER A 554 -19.41 -53.86 31.38
C SER A 554 -19.71 -54.17 29.90
N ASN A 555 -20.12 -53.17 29.12
CA ASN A 555 -20.52 -53.35 27.72
C ASN A 555 -20.20 -52.15 26.80
N SER A 556 -19.46 -51.15 27.30
CA SER A 556 -19.08 -49.97 26.53
C SER A 556 -17.82 -49.34 27.11
N LEU A 557 -17.20 -48.43 26.35
CA LEU A 557 -16.09 -47.57 26.75
C LEU A 557 -16.04 -46.37 25.79
N THR A 558 -15.29 -45.34 26.16
CA THR A 558 -15.03 -44.18 25.31
C THR A 558 -13.54 -44.15 24.96
N LEU A 559 -13.19 -43.91 23.70
CA LEU A 559 -11.83 -43.68 23.23
C LEU A 559 -11.62 -42.18 23.03
N GLN A 560 -10.41 -41.67 23.31
CA GLN A 560 -10.06 -40.26 23.11
C GLN A 560 -8.58 -40.09 22.70
N TRP A 561 -8.28 -39.06 21.89
CA TRP A 561 -6.96 -38.74 21.35
C TRP A 561 -6.80 -37.24 21.02
N SER A 562 -5.61 -36.81 20.58
CA SER A 562 -5.36 -35.44 20.09
C SER A 562 -5.38 -35.36 18.56
N ALA A 563 -5.64 -34.16 18.03
CA ALA A 563 -5.65 -33.92 16.60
C ALA A 563 -4.27 -34.21 15.98
N ALA A 564 -4.27 -34.88 14.83
CA ALA A 564 -3.08 -35.06 14.00
C ALA A 564 -2.93 -33.90 13.02
N THR A 565 -1.71 -33.71 12.50
CA THR A 565 -1.40 -32.74 11.44
C THR A 565 -0.94 -33.42 10.17
N ASP A 566 -1.12 -32.76 9.04
CA ASP A 566 -0.71 -33.21 7.71
C ASP A 566 -0.59 -32.00 6.75
N ASP A 567 0.17 -32.13 5.64
CA ASP A 567 0.39 -31.07 4.65
C ASP A 567 -0.80 -30.83 3.70
N VAL A 568 -1.68 -31.82 3.52
CA VAL A 568 -3.00 -31.63 2.87
C VAL A 568 -4.16 -31.77 3.86
N GLY A 569 -3.82 -31.82 5.14
CA GLY A 569 -4.73 -31.84 6.29
C GLY A 569 -5.47 -33.17 6.50
N VAL A 570 -6.04 -33.31 7.70
CA VAL A 570 -6.59 -34.58 8.19
C VAL A 570 -8.08 -34.69 7.90
N LEU A 571 -8.46 -35.78 7.25
CA LEU A 571 -9.85 -36.08 6.87
C LEU A 571 -10.59 -36.79 8.00
N GLU A 572 -10.03 -37.89 8.52
CA GLU A 572 -10.69 -38.74 9.52
C GLU A 572 -9.72 -39.63 10.30
N TYR A 573 -10.25 -40.22 11.38
CA TYR A 573 -9.59 -41.21 12.22
C TYR A 573 -10.31 -42.56 12.07
N LEU A 574 -9.57 -43.60 11.67
CA LEU A 574 -10.05 -44.97 11.57
C LEU A 574 -9.77 -45.71 12.88
N ILE A 575 -10.80 -46.25 13.51
CA ILE A 575 -10.71 -46.94 14.80
C ILE A 575 -10.67 -48.44 14.55
N PHE A 576 -9.60 -49.08 15.01
CA PHE A 576 -9.43 -50.52 14.96
C PHE A 576 -9.70 -51.13 16.34
N GLN A 577 -10.48 -52.21 16.37
CA GLN A 577 -10.66 -53.09 17.51
C GLN A 577 -10.17 -54.49 17.13
N ASP A 578 -9.22 -55.03 17.90
CA ASP A 578 -8.62 -56.35 17.69
C ASP A 578 -8.13 -56.58 16.24
N GLY A 579 -7.63 -55.50 15.62
CA GLY A 579 -7.08 -55.52 14.26
C GLY A 579 -8.11 -55.40 13.13
N SER A 580 -9.39 -55.17 13.42
CA SER A 580 -10.42 -54.86 12.41
C SER A 580 -10.92 -53.43 12.60
N VAL A 581 -11.15 -52.69 11.50
CA VAL A 581 -11.83 -51.39 11.56
C VAL A 581 -13.23 -51.61 12.11
N VAL A 582 -13.57 -50.93 13.19
CA VAL A 582 -14.90 -50.98 13.82
C VAL A 582 -15.69 -49.72 13.59
N ASP A 583 -15.01 -48.59 13.39
CA ASP A 583 -15.64 -47.30 13.17
C ASP A 583 -14.65 -46.30 12.57
N SER A 584 -15.17 -45.14 12.17
CA SER A 584 -14.37 -43.98 11.74
C SER A 584 -15.05 -42.70 12.19
N THR A 585 -14.27 -41.69 12.58
CA THR A 585 -14.82 -40.39 13.00
C THR A 585 -13.85 -39.26 12.69
N SER A 586 -14.34 -38.03 12.54
CA SER A 586 -13.50 -36.82 12.58
C SER A 586 -13.37 -36.21 13.97
N SER A 587 -14.18 -36.69 14.93
CA SER A 587 -14.06 -36.28 16.34
C SER A 587 -12.74 -36.78 16.93
N LEU A 588 -12.33 -36.14 18.03
CA LEU A 588 -11.18 -36.54 18.83
C LEU A 588 -11.56 -37.57 19.92
N HIS A 589 -12.81 -38.02 19.93
CA HIS A 589 -13.32 -39.08 20.80
C HIS A 589 -14.36 -39.97 20.10
N LEU A 590 -14.54 -41.20 20.60
CA LEU A 590 -15.54 -42.14 20.11
C LEU A 590 -16.07 -43.08 21.20
N ASP A 591 -17.40 -43.18 21.33
CA ASP A 591 -18.06 -44.12 22.23
C ASP A 591 -18.25 -45.50 21.58
N ILE A 592 -17.59 -46.52 22.13
CA ILE A 592 -17.72 -47.92 21.70
C ILE A 592 -18.74 -48.62 22.60
N SER A 593 -19.78 -49.20 22.00
CA SER A 593 -20.82 -49.95 22.71
C SER A 593 -20.94 -51.39 22.22
N GLY A 594 -21.68 -52.23 22.95
CA GLY A 594 -21.94 -53.62 22.57
C GLY A 594 -20.80 -54.61 22.88
N LEU A 595 -19.85 -54.20 23.73
CA LEU A 595 -18.73 -55.04 24.16
C LEU A 595 -19.19 -56.14 25.15
N ALA A 596 -18.45 -57.25 25.19
CA ALA A 596 -18.69 -58.30 26.17
C ALA A 596 -18.04 -57.94 27.51
N ALA A 597 -18.71 -58.24 28.62
CA ALA A 597 -18.18 -58.02 29.97
C ALA A 597 -16.93 -58.86 30.26
N SER A 598 -16.05 -58.37 31.13
CA SER A 598 -14.78 -59.02 31.51
C SER A 598 -13.92 -59.46 30.31
N THR A 599 -13.96 -58.69 29.23
CA THR A 599 -13.26 -59.00 27.99
C THR A 599 -12.27 -57.89 27.69
N THR A 600 -11.03 -58.28 27.43
CA THR A 600 -9.97 -57.37 26.99
C THR A 600 -10.06 -57.19 25.48
N TYR A 601 -10.08 -55.93 25.05
CA TYR A 601 -10.05 -55.50 23.67
C TYR A 601 -8.78 -54.66 23.43
N GLU A 602 -8.20 -54.76 22.25
CA GLU A 602 -7.09 -53.92 21.83
C GLU A 602 -7.56 -52.89 20.81
N PHE A 603 -7.34 -51.60 21.10
CA PHE A 603 -7.70 -50.50 20.19
C PHE A 603 -6.47 -49.76 19.69
N TYR A 604 -6.51 -49.32 18.44
CA TYR A 604 -5.58 -48.33 17.88
C TYR A 604 -6.29 -47.47 16.84
N VAL A 605 -5.77 -46.26 16.63
CA VAL A 605 -6.27 -45.30 15.65
C VAL A 605 -5.28 -45.19 14.50
N VAL A 606 -5.80 -45.05 13.28
CA VAL A 606 -5.03 -44.69 12.09
C VAL A 606 -5.64 -43.42 11.51
N THR A 607 -4.82 -42.40 11.31
CA THR A 607 -5.24 -41.13 10.70
C THR A 607 -5.24 -41.27 9.19
N LYS A 608 -6.24 -40.70 8.54
CA LYS A 608 -6.34 -40.58 7.08
C LYS A 608 -6.39 -39.10 6.70
N ASP A 609 -5.55 -38.66 5.78
CA ASP A 609 -5.62 -37.32 5.18
C ASP A 609 -6.63 -37.25 4.02
N VAL A 610 -6.75 -36.06 3.44
CA VAL A 610 -7.56 -35.78 2.25
C VAL A 610 -7.07 -36.57 1.02
N ALA A 611 -5.76 -36.82 0.87
CA ALA A 611 -5.20 -37.64 -0.22
C ALA A 611 -5.48 -39.15 -0.05
N GLY A 612 -6.00 -39.56 1.10
CA GLY A 612 -6.22 -40.95 1.46
C GLY A 612 -4.96 -41.69 1.93
N ASN A 613 -3.84 -40.98 2.18
CA ASN A 613 -2.69 -41.60 2.83
C ASN A 613 -3.04 -41.91 4.29
N LEU A 614 -2.50 -43.02 4.77
CA LEU A 614 -2.76 -43.52 6.12
C LEU A 614 -1.51 -43.38 6.95
N SER A 615 -1.66 -42.85 8.17
CA SER A 615 -0.58 -42.81 9.13
C SER A 615 -0.23 -44.23 9.61
N GLY A 616 0.89 -44.35 10.32
CA GLY A 616 1.15 -45.57 11.12
C GLY A 616 0.13 -45.71 12.25
N ASN A 617 -0.01 -46.92 12.79
CA ASN A 617 -0.87 -47.15 13.96
C ASN A 617 -0.45 -46.26 15.13
N SER A 618 -1.43 -45.71 15.84
CA SER A 618 -1.21 -45.08 17.13
C SER A 618 -0.62 -46.05 18.16
N ASN A 619 -0.39 -45.55 19.38
CA ASN A 619 -0.21 -46.44 20.53
C ASN A 619 -1.45 -47.35 20.70
N SER A 620 -1.23 -48.62 21.06
CA SER A 620 -2.32 -49.55 21.40
C SER A 620 -2.89 -49.26 22.78
N ALA A 621 -4.21 -49.16 22.89
CA ALA A 621 -4.95 -49.12 24.15
C ALA A 621 -5.56 -50.51 24.43
N SER A 622 -5.03 -51.22 25.43
CA SER A 622 -5.54 -52.52 25.87
C SER A 622 -6.54 -52.34 27.02
N LEU A 623 -7.83 -52.38 26.72
CA LEU A 623 -8.91 -52.03 27.66
C LEU A 623 -9.70 -53.27 28.04
N THR A 624 -9.93 -53.51 29.33
CA THR A 624 -10.74 -54.65 29.80
C THR A 624 -12.06 -54.15 30.36
N THR A 625 -13.17 -54.56 29.73
CA THR A 625 -14.51 -54.23 30.21
C THR A 625 -14.76 -54.82 31.60
N LEU A 626 -15.60 -54.14 32.39
CA LEU A 626 -15.91 -54.58 33.75
C LEU A 626 -16.69 -55.90 33.76
N ALA A 627 -16.59 -56.63 34.87
CA ALA A 627 -17.49 -57.75 35.14
C ALA A 627 -18.92 -57.25 35.30
N GLN A 628 -19.88 -58.05 34.84
CA GLN A 628 -21.30 -57.71 34.95
C GLN A 628 -21.70 -57.60 36.43
N GLY A 629 -21.89 -56.36 36.92
CA GLY A 629 -22.42 -56.07 38.25
C GLY A 629 -21.41 -55.92 39.39
N GLU A 630 -20.12 -55.66 39.11
CA GLU A 630 -19.16 -55.22 40.14
C GLU A 630 -18.75 -53.76 39.91
N GLU A 631 -18.78 -52.96 40.98
CA GLU A 631 -18.21 -51.60 41.03
C GLU A 631 -16.73 -51.70 41.35
N ASP A 632 -15.90 -50.87 40.75
CA ASP A 632 -14.46 -50.86 41.01
C ASP A 632 -14.11 -50.12 42.32
N THR A 633 -13.10 -50.64 43.02
CA THR A 633 -12.73 -50.20 44.38
C THR A 633 -11.23 -49.89 44.53
N THR A 634 -10.46 -49.98 43.45
CA THR A 634 -9.03 -49.69 43.47
C THR A 634 -8.85 -48.24 43.02
N ALA A 635 -8.04 -47.47 43.73
CA ALA A 635 -7.80 -46.08 43.35
C ALA A 635 -6.64 -45.93 42.35
N PRO A 636 -6.70 -44.92 41.45
CA PRO A 636 -5.62 -44.63 40.53
C PRO A 636 -4.29 -44.30 41.23
N SER A 637 -3.18 -44.45 40.50
CA SER A 637 -1.90 -43.88 40.94
C SER A 637 -1.95 -42.35 40.98
N ALA A 638 -1.13 -41.74 41.85
CA ALA A 638 -0.96 -40.29 41.84
C ALA A 638 -0.39 -39.82 40.49
N PRO A 639 -0.82 -38.67 39.95
CA PRO A 639 -0.19 -38.05 38.79
C PRO A 639 1.31 -37.83 39.07
N SER A 640 2.19 -38.08 38.11
CA SER A 640 3.64 -37.90 38.30
C SER A 640 4.19 -36.80 37.41
N ASN A 641 5.40 -36.29 37.68
CA ASN A 641 6.04 -35.23 36.88
C ASN A 641 5.16 -33.98 36.66
N LEU A 642 4.39 -33.59 37.67
CA LEU A 642 3.62 -32.34 37.64
C LEU A 642 4.57 -31.14 37.51
N VAL A 643 4.35 -30.34 36.46
CA VAL A 643 5.13 -29.15 36.11
C VAL A 643 4.21 -28.00 35.72
N VAL A 644 4.69 -26.78 35.95
CA VAL A 644 4.11 -25.56 35.36
C VAL A 644 4.75 -25.36 33.99
N VAL A 645 3.93 -25.27 32.95
CA VAL A 645 4.39 -25.15 31.55
C VAL A 645 4.41 -23.69 31.11
N ALA A 646 3.39 -22.91 31.51
CA ALA A 646 3.27 -21.50 31.19
C ALA A 646 2.44 -20.76 32.26
N THR A 647 2.68 -19.47 32.41
CA THR A 647 1.91 -18.56 33.27
C THR A 647 1.64 -17.26 32.53
N THR A 648 0.41 -16.76 32.61
CA THR A 648 0.03 -15.40 32.22
C THR A 648 -0.41 -14.64 33.47
N ALA A 649 -0.92 -13.42 33.29
CA ALA A 649 -1.49 -12.65 34.39
C ALA A 649 -2.72 -13.31 35.02
N THR A 650 -3.52 -14.02 34.23
CA THR A 650 -4.79 -14.60 34.69
C THR A 650 -4.86 -16.10 34.54
N THR A 651 -3.79 -16.74 34.04
CA THR A 651 -3.79 -18.18 33.79
C THR A 651 -2.50 -18.88 34.23
N VAL A 652 -2.65 -20.15 34.63
CA VAL A 652 -1.53 -21.07 34.90
C VAL A 652 -1.78 -22.36 34.13
N SER A 653 -0.82 -22.76 33.29
CA SER A 653 -0.86 -24.01 32.54
C SER A 653 -0.01 -25.08 33.23
N LEU A 654 -0.63 -26.21 33.54
CA LEU A 654 -0.05 -27.34 34.25
C LEU A 654 0.00 -28.55 33.33
N GLN A 655 1.03 -29.38 33.48
CA GLN A 655 1.16 -30.66 32.80
C GLN A 655 1.70 -31.71 33.76
N TRP A 656 1.25 -32.95 33.61
CA TRP A 656 1.71 -34.11 34.35
C TRP A 656 1.75 -35.34 33.46
N ASP A 657 2.32 -36.42 33.98
CA ASP A 657 2.28 -37.73 33.36
C ASP A 657 1.01 -38.48 33.78
N ALA A 658 0.49 -39.29 32.85
CA ALA A 658 -0.71 -40.09 33.04
C ALA A 658 -0.62 -41.00 34.29
N SER A 659 -1.76 -41.13 34.96
CA SER A 659 -1.98 -42.04 36.09
C SER A 659 -2.44 -43.38 35.54
N THR A 660 -2.18 -44.45 36.29
CA THR A 660 -2.61 -45.80 35.93
C THR A 660 -3.60 -46.33 36.94
N ASP A 661 -4.63 -47.03 36.46
CA ASP A 661 -5.63 -47.72 37.26
C ASP A 661 -6.06 -49.03 36.58
N ASN A 662 -6.72 -49.96 37.28
CA ASN A 662 -7.23 -51.22 36.74
C ASN A 662 -8.51 -51.07 35.90
N VAL A 663 -9.26 -49.98 36.04
CA VAL A 663 -10.47 -49.70 35.23
C VAL A 663 -10.37 -48.41 34.43
N GLY A 664 -9.18 -47.81 34.42
CA GLY A 664 -8.91 -46.54 33.74
C GLY A 664 -9.17 -45.34 34.63
N VAL A 665 -8.42 -44.28 34.36
CA VAL A 665 -8.61 -42.98 35.01
C VAL A 665 -9.72 -42.26 34.24
N ASN A 666 -10.76 -41.82 34.95
CA ASN A 666 -11.86 -41.06 34.38
C ASN A 666 -11.45 -39.60 34.14
N ASP A 667 -10.88 -38.98 35.17
CA ASP A 667 -10.45 -37.60 35.13
C ASP A 667 -9.36 -37.30 36.17
N TYR A 668 -8.88 -36.06 36.13
CA TYR A 668 -8.03 -35.44 37.12
C TYR A 668 -8.78 -34.27 37.73
N LEU A 669 -9.01 -34.31 39.04
CA LEU A 669 -9.51 -33.19 39.82
C LEU A 669 -8.36 -32.24 40.15
N ILE A 670 -8.54 -30.97 39.80
CA ILE A 670 -7.63 -29.88 40.13
C ILE A 670 -8.17 -29.19 41.38
N LEU A 671 -7.31 -29.00 42.37
CA LEU A 671 -7.59 -28.15 43.51
C LEU A 671 -6.68 -26.93 43.46
N GLN A 672 -7.27 -25.75 43.55
CA GLN A 672 -6.58 -24.47 43.73
C GLN A 672 -6.68 -24.08 45.22
N ASP A 673 -5.54 -23.93 45.88
CA ASP A 673 -5.43 -23.63 47.31
C ASP A 673 -6.26 -24.57 48.21
N GLY A 674 -6.37 -25.83 47.79
CA GLY A 674 -7.12 -26.87 48.48
C GLY A 674 -8.64 -26.87 48.24
N VAL A 675 -9.14 -26.03 47.32
CA VAL A 675 -10.54 -26.01 46.88
C VAL A 675 -10.63 -26.62 45.47
N PRO A 676 -11.54 -27.58 45.20
CA PRO A 676 -11.77 -28.07 43.85
C PRO A 676 -12.13 -26.92 42.91
N GLU A 677 -11.33 -26.75 41.86
CA GLU A 677 -11.49 -25.68 40.87
C GLU A 677 -12.04 -26.26 39.58
N ASP A 678 -11.39 -27.30 39.05
CA ASP A 678 -11.71 -27.87 37.74
C ASP A 678 -11.45 -29.38 37.70
N SER A 679 -11.85 -30.05 36.62
CA SER A 679 -11.47 -31.42 36.31
C SER A 679 -11.30 -31.66 34.82
N THR A 680 -10.30 -32.43 34.43
CA THR A 680 -10.02 -32.75 33.02
C THR A 680 -9.72 -34.23 32.81
N GLY A 681 -10.08 -34.77 31.65
CA GLY A 681 -9.64 -36.10 31.20
C GLY A 681 -8.19 -36.13 30.67
N ASN A 682 -7.60 -34.97 30.42
CA ASN A 682 -6.26 -34.83 29.85
C ASN A 682 -5.17 -34.77 30.93
N THR A 683 -3.91 -34.89 30.52
CA THR A 683 -2.75 -34.76 31.43
C THR A 683 -2.12 -33.36 31.42
N ALA A 684 -2.89 -32.37 30.97
CA ALA A 684 -2.56 -30.96 31.02
C ALA A 684 -3.85 -30.14 31.15
N ILE A 685 -3.75 -28.98 31.78
CA ILE A 685 -4.86 -28.04 31.91
C ILE A 685 -4.34 -26.62 32.07
N THR A 686 -5.12 -25.65 31.60
CA THR A 686 -4.89 -24.23 31.85
C THR A 686 -6.00 -23.73 32.77
N ILE A 687 -5.63 -23.35 33.99
CA ILE A 687 -6.54 -22.73 34.95
C ILE A 687 -6.60 -21.24 34.65
N SER A 688 -7.81 -20.70 34.52
CA SER A 688 -8.09 -19.32 34.12
C SER A 688 -8.64 -18.52 35.31
N ASP A 689 -9.00 -17.25 35.09
CA ASP A 689 -9.63 -16.36 36.09
C ASP A 689 -8.82 -16.17 37.39
N LEU A 690 -7.50 -16.32 37.30
CA LEU A 690 -6.58 -16.06 38.39
C LEU A 690 -6.29 -14.56 38.51
N SER A 691 -5.97 -14.10 39.71
CA SER A 691 -5.48 -12.74 39.94
C SER A 691 -4.04 -12.63 39.48
N ALA A 692 -3.68 -11.51 38.84
CA ALA A 692 -2.30 -11.22 38.49
C ALA A 692 -1.38 -11.12 39.71
N ASN A 693 -0.09 -11.41 39.48
CA ASN A 693 0.99 -11.36 40.48
C ASN A 693 0.66 -12.11 41.78
N SER A 694 -0.06 -13.23 41.66
CA SER A 694 -0.57 -13.98 42.80
C SER A 694 -0.02 -15.41 42.78
N GLU A 695 0.41 -15.87 43.95
CA GLU A 695 0.90 -17.23 44.15
C GLU A 695 -0.28 -18.17 44.45
N TYR A 696 -0.34 -19.29 43.76
CA TYR A 696 -1.35 -20.33 43.89
C TYR A 696 -0.71 -21.69 44.12
N VAL A 697 -1.34 -22.53 44.95
CA VAL A 697 -0.96 -23.93 45.13
C VAL A 697 -1.95 -24.81 44.40
N PHE A 698 -1.49 -25.55 43.39
CA PHE A 698 -2.29 -26.49 42.62
C PHE A 698 -2.02 -27.92 43.07
N GLN A 699 -3.08 -28.67 43.33
CA GLN A 699 -3.03 -30.10 43.63
C GLN A 699 -3.87 -30.90 42.63
N ILE A 700 -3.27 -31.89 41.99
CA ILE A 700 -3.93 -32.74 40.99
C ILE A 700 -4.18 -34.13 41.56
N ILE A 701 -5.43 -34.60 41.51
CA ILE A 701 -5.88 -35.90 42.02
C ILE A 701 -6.52 -36.68 40.88
N ALA A 702 -6.01 -37.87 40.55
CA ALA A 702 -6.64 -38.74 39.56
C ALA A 702 -7.85 -39.46 40.16
N ARG A 703 -8.98 -39.54 39.44
CA ARG A 703 -10.17 -40.30 39.83
C ARG A 703 -10.53 -41.33 38.76
N ASP A 704 -10.97 -42.50 39.18
CA ASP A 704 -11.54 -43.49 38.26
C ASP A 704 -13.06 -43.32 38.10
N VAL A 705 -13.64 -44.11 37.21
CA VAL A 705 -15.07 -44.12 36.87
C VAL A 705 -15.97 -44.60 38.01
N SER A 706 -15.41 -45.29 39.02
CA SER A 706 -16.12 -45.74 40.22
C SER A 706 -15.97 -44.76 41.39
N GLY A 707 -15.30 -43.63 41.17
CA GLY A 707 -15.13 -42.54 42.12
C GLY A 707 -14.02 -42.77 43.15
N ASN A 708 -13.14 -43.76 42.98
CA ASN A 708 -11.95 -43.83 43.84
C ASN A 708 -10.94 -42.76 43.40
N SER A 709 -10.18 -42.22 44.36
CA SER A 709 -9.27 -41.09 44.14
C SER A 709 -7.85 -41.42 44.58
N SER A 710 -6.87 -41.01 43.78
CA SER A 710 -5.45 -41.14 44.10
C SER A 710 -5.05 -40.26 45.28
N SER A 711 -3.80 -40.41 45.76
CA SER A 711 -3.16 -39.29 46.47
C SER A 711 -2.85 -38.15 45.49
N GLY A 712 -2.97 -36.90 45.92
CA GLY A 712 -2.71 -35.73 45.07
C GLY A 712 -1.22 -35.41 44.90
N SER A 713 -0.88 -34.80 43.76
CA SER A 713 0.43 -34.21 43.46
C SER A 713 0.32 -32.69 43.47
N GLU A 714 1.24 -32.01 44.16
CA GLU A 714 1.13 -30.57 44.45
C GLU A 714 2.29 -29.78 43.81
N ILE A 715 1.97 -28.59 43.29
CA ILE A 715 2.94 -27.62 42.75
C ILE A 715 2.49 -26.19 43.07
N THR A 716 3.45 -25.29 43.22
CA THR A 716 3.20 -23.85 43.40
C THR A 716 3.52 -23.12 42.10
N ALA A 717 2.65 -22.20 41.70
CA ALA A 717 2.84 -21.33 40.55
C ALA A 717 2.49 -19.89 40.93
N THR A 718 3.14 -18.92 40.29
CA THR A 718 2.83 -17.49 40.44
C THR A 718 2.39 -16.98 39.07
N THR A 719 1.21 -16.38 39.00
CA THR A 719 0.76 -15.68 37.79
C THR A 719 1.67 -14.49 37.50
N SER A 720 1.82 -14.15 36.23
CA SER A 720 2.57 -12.97 35.80
C SER A 720 1.86 -11.69 36.25
N GLU A 721 2.52 -10.55 36.16
CA GLU A 721 1.84 -9.25 36.28
C GLU A 721 0.92 -9.05 35.06
N GLU A 722 -0.14 -8.23 35.17
CA GLU A 722 -0.95 -7.87 33.99
C GLU A 722 -0.05 -7.18 32.97
N GLU A 723 -0.16 -7.60 31.72
CA GLU A 723 0.39 -6.81 30.62
C GLU A 723 -0.44 -5.54 30.54
N ASP A 724 0.26 -4.42 30.61
CA ASP A 724 -0.35 -3.11 30.47
C ASP A 724 -0.58 -2.84 28.99
N PHE A 725 -1.86 -2.64 28.64
CA PHE A 725 -2.30 -2.24 27.30
C PHE A 725 -2.87 -0.82 27.29
N THR A 726 -2.90 -0.14 28.44
CA THR A 726 -3.39 1.23 28.53
C THR A 726 -2.27 2.14 28.03
N PRO A 727 -2.46 2.92 26.95
CA PRO A 727 -1.44 3.86 26.55
C PRO A 727 -1.40 5.08 27.49
N PRO A 728 -0.22 5.70 27.70
CA PRO A 728 -0.13 6.92 28.47
C PRO A 728 -1.03 8.03 27.92
N SER A 729 -1.43 8.98 28.76
CA SER A 729 -2.09 10.19 28.29
C SER A 729 -1.17 10.97 27.34
N ALA A 730 -1.70 11.61 26.29
CA ALA A 730 -0.91 12.47 25.41
C ALA A 730 -0.17 13.56 26.20
N PRO A 731 1.12 13.84 25.91
CA PRO A 731 1.84 14.96 26.51
C PRO A 731 1.10 16.27 26.22
N ALA A 732 0.71 16.98 27.27
CA ALA A 732 -0.05 18.22 27.15
C ALA A 732 0.86 19.44 27.19
N ASN A 733 0.36 20.60 26.77
CA ASN A 733 1.04 21.89 26.90
C ASN A 733 2.46 21.90 26.31
N LEU A 734 2.66 21.28 25.14
CA LEU A 734 3.93 21.39 24.42
C LEU A 734 4.21 22.85 24.09
N MET A 735 5.23 23.42 24.73
CA MET A 735 5.53 24.84 24.67
C MET A 735 7.00 25.11 24.42
N LEU A 736 7.24 26.14 23.61
CA LEU A 736 8.59 26.61 23.33
C LEU A 736 9.21 27.27 24.58
N LEU A 737 10.47 26.91 24.86
CA LEU A 737 11.30 27.57 25.86
C LEU A 737 12.25 28.58 25.22
N GLU A 738 13.06 28.14 24.26
CA GLU A 738 14.09 28.94 23.61
C GLU A 738 14.27 28.51 22.16
N THR A 739 14.67 29.45 21.31
CA THR A 739 15.05 29.18 19.93
C THR A 739 16.28 30.01 19.60
N THR A 740 17.26 29.40 18.95
CA THR A 740 18.42 30.08 18.38
C THR A 740 18.46 29.85 16.87
N SER A 741 19.56 30.22 16.21
CA SER A 741 19.74 29.92 14.79
C SER A 741 20.03 28.46 14.49
N SER A 742 20.28 27.62 15.50
CA SER A 742 20.62 26.19 15.29
C SER A 742 20.08 25.24 16.36
N THR A 743 19.32 25.76 17.33
CA THR A 743 18.73 24.96 18.40
C THR A 743 17.30 25.39 18.67
N VAL A 744 16.46 24.45 19.09
CA VAL A 744 15.12 24.69 19.61
C VAL A 744 14.98 23.89 20.91
N SER A 745 14.58 24.57 21.98
CA SER A 745 14.28 23.95 23.27
C SER A 745 12.80 24.09 23.57
N PHE A 746 12.14 23.01 23.98
CA PHE A 746 10.73 22.97 24.34
C PHE A 746 10.48 22.03 25.52
N GLN A 747 9.38 22.26 26.22
CA GLN A 747 8.91 21.44 27.33
C GLN A 747 7.45 21.08 27.16
N TRP A 748 7.01 20.04 27.85
CA TRP A 748 5.63 19.59 27.91
C TRP A 748 5.27 19.19 29.35
N ASP A 749 3.98 19.02 29.61
CA ASP A 749 3.51 18.46 30.87
C ASP A 749 3.70 16.94 30.88
N ALA A 750 4.03 16.40 32.05
CA ALA A 750 4.18 14.97 32.23
C ALA A 750 2.87 14.23 31.93
N SER A 751 2.97 13.21 31.08
CA SER A 751 1.91 12.23 30.87
C SER A 751 1.69 11.39 32.12
N THR A 752 0.47 10.88 32.27
CA THR A 752 0.10 9.93 33.31
C THR A 752 -0.34 8.63 32.69
N ASP A 753 -0.05 7.55 33.40
CA ASP A 753 -0.33 6.18 33.00
C ASP A 753 -0.59 5.34 34.26
N ASP A 754 -1.27 4.20 34.15
CA ASP A 754 -1.60 3.33 35.26
C ASP A 754 -0.42 2.45 35.74
N VAL A 755 0.55 2.14 34.87
CA VAL A 755 1.79 1.44 35.24
C VAL A 755 3.01 2.35 35.20
N GLY A 756 2.94 3.45 34.45
CA GLY A 756 3.89 4.56 34.51
C GLY A 756 4.59 4.83 33.19
N VAL A 757 4.94 6.09 32.96
CA VAL A 757 5.58 6.53 31.71
C VAL A 757 7.08 6.28 31.77
N ASN A 758 7.61 5.53 30.80
CA ASN A 758 9.03 5.21 30.67
C ASN A 758 9.81 6.36 30.02
N ASP A 759 9.35 6.84 28.85
CA ASP A 759 9.99 7.92 28.11
C ASP A 759 9.05 8.64 27.14
N TYR A 760 9.53 9.74 26.59
CA TYR A 760 8.86 10.56 25.58
C TYR A 760 9.62 10.46 24.26
N LEU A 761 8.89 10.26 23.17
CA LEU A 761 9.39 10.15 21.80
C LEU A 761 9.23 11.50 21.11
N ILE A 762 10.32 12.05 20.57
CA ILE A 762 10.33 13.38 19.95
C ILE A 762 10.39 13.24 18.44
N TYR A 763 9.40 13.81 17.78
CA TYR A 763 9.31 13.82 16.33
C TYR A 763 9.64 15.21 15.78
N GLN A 764 10.36 15.23 14.67
CA GLN A 764 10.61 16.41 13.84
C GLN A 764 10.12 16.13 12.43
N ASP A 765 9.17 16.93 11.95
CA ASP A 765 8.57 16.82 10.61
C ASP A 765 8.07 15.40 10.28
N GLY A 766 7.50 14.72 11.28
CA GLY A 766 6.95 13.35 11.15
C GLY A 766 7.98 12.23 11.35
N VAL A 767 9.25 12.55 11.60
CA VAL A 767 10.30 11.54 11.83
C VAL A 767 10.70 11.52 13.30
N LEU A 768 10.72 10.34 13.91
CA LEU A 768 11.26 10.15 15.27
C LEU A 768 12.76 10.44 15.27
N ILE A 769 13.18 11.46 16.00
CA ILE A 769 14.58 11.90 16.04
C ILE A 769 15.29 11.58 17.35
N ASP A 770 14.56 11.50 18.47
CA ASP A 770 15.15 11.20 19.79
C ASP A 770 14.09 10.72 20.79
N SER A 771 14.52 10.28 21.97
CA SER A 771 13.66 9.96 23.10
C SER A 771 14.29 10.34 24.44
N THR A 772 13.49 10.80 25.41
CA THR A 772 13.97 11.21 26.74
C THR A 772 12.99 10.86 27.85
N SER A 773 13.49 10.56 29.05
CA SER A 773 12.63 10.38 30.25
C SER A 773 12.24 11.70 30.92
N ASP A 774 12.89 12.81 30.53
CA ASP A 774 12.58 14.15 31.04
C ASP A 774 11.38 14.76 30.30
N THR A 775 10.80 15.84 30.83
CA THR A 775 9.67 16.55 30.19
C THR A 775 10.10 17.82 29.46
N GLU A 776 11.37 17.87 29.08
CA GLU A 776 11.98 18.95 28.29
C GLU A 776 13.02 18.36 27.33
N MET A 777 13.18 19.00 26.18
CA MET A 777 14.18 18.60 25.18
C MET A 777 14.80 19.81 24.50
N THR A 778 16.05 19.67 24.10
CA THR A 778 16.74 20.61 23.21
C THR A 778 17.22 19.89 21.97
N ILE A 779 16.69 20.28 20.82
CA ILE A 779 17.11 19.80 19.51
C ILE A 779 18.20 20.72 18.98
N GLU A 780 19.35 20.14 18.63
CA GLU A 780 20.52 20.85 18.12
C GLU A 780 20.75 20.56 16.62
N GLY A 781 21.59 21.38 15.97
CA GLY A 781 22.00 21.14 14.58
C GLY A 781 20.97 21.53 13.53
N LEU A 782 19.99 22.36 13.89
CA LEU A 782 18.97 22.86 12.98
C LEU A 782 19.55 23.92 12.04
N MET A 783 18.96 24.05 10.85
CA MET A 783 19.34 25.10 9.90
C MET A 783 18.71 26.44 10.32
N SER A 784 19.45 27.54 10.18
CA SER A 784 18.94 28.89 10.52
C SER A 784 17.81 29.33 9.59
N ASN A 785 16.87 30.14 10.10
CA ASN A 785 15.73 30.65 9.35
C ASN A 785 14.94 29.56 8.60
N THR A 786 14.79 28.39 9.24
CA THR A 786 14.09 27.21 8.70
C THR A 786 12.96 26.83 9.64
N SER A 787 11.78 26.54 9.08
CA SER A 787 10.61 26.10 9.84
C SER A 787 10.66 24.60 10.10
N TYR A 788 10.35 24.21 11.33
CA TYR A 788 10.28 22.82 11.80
C TYR A 788 9.00 22.62 12.60
N ASN A 789 8.41 21.43 12.49
CA ASN A 789 7.29 20.99 13.32
C ASN A 789 7.76 19.93 14.31
N PHE A 790 7.54 20.18 15.60
CA PHE A 790 7.84 19.22 16.66
C PHE A 790 6.56 18.73 17.34
N TYR A 791 6.50 17.45 17.64
CA TYR A 791 5.49 16.89 18.55
C TYR A 791 6.09 15.75 19.35
N VAL A 792 5.43 15.42 20.47
CA VAL A 792 5.94 14.47 21.45
C VAL A 792 4.86 13.43 21.73
N GLU A 793 5.26 12.17 21.80
CA GLU A 793 4.43 11.06 22.30
C GLU A 793 5.03 10.54 23.61
N ALA A 794 4.21 10.03 24.51
CA ALA A 794 4.67 9.31 25.70
C ALA A 794 4.62 7.80 25.44
N ARG A 795 5.55 7.06 26.05
CA ARG A 795 5.62 5.62 26.01
C ARG A 795 5.80 5.06 27.43
N ASP A 796 5.01 4.05 27.79
CA ASP A 796 5.12 3.35 29.07
C ASP A 796 6.23 2.27 29.06
N GLU A 797 6.40 1.55 30.18
CA GLU A 797 7.35 0.44 30.29
C GLU A 797 6.98 -0.80 29.44
N SER A 798 5.71 -0.94 29.05
CA SER A 798 5.17 -2.03 28.23
C SER A 798 5.25 -1.75 26.72
N GLY A 799 5.56 -0.51 26.34
CA GLY A 799 5.75 -0.05 24.98
C GLY A 799 4.53 0.58 24.32
N ASN A 800 3.40 0.76 25.02
CA ASN A 800 2.24 1.45 24.44
C ASN A 800 2.56 2.94 24.27
N ARG A 801 1.98 3.55 23.23
CA ARG A 801 2.25 4.95 22.88
C ARG A 801 0.99 5.78 23.00
N SER A 802 1.12 6.94 23.62
CA SER A 802 0.05 7.93 23.67
C SER A 802 -0.28 8.47 22.28
N GLU A 803 -1.43 9.15 22.16
CA GLU A 803 -1.62 10.11 21.07
C GLU A 803 -0.51 11.18 21.10
N SER A 804 -0.24 11.79 19.95
CA SER A 804 0.72 12.88 19.83
C SER A 804 0.25 14.13 20.57
N SER A 805 1.21 14.88 21.12
CA SER A 805 0.95 16.22 21.64
C SER A 805 0.45 17.18 20.55
N GLU A 806 0.04 18.39 20.95
CA GLU A 806 -0.09 19.51 20.02
C GLU A 806 1.23 19.73 19.25
N VAL A 807 1.13 20.14 17.97
CA VAL A 807 2.31 20.41 17.13
C VAL A 807 2.88 21.79 17.45
N LEU A 808 4.16 21.84 17.81
CA LEU A 808 4.93 23.06 17.95
C LEU A 808 5.64 23.42 16.65
N SER A 809 5.03 24.32 15.88
CA SER A 809 5.63 24.89 14.68
C SER A 809 6.53 26.08 15.02
N ILE A 810 7.82 25.98 14.77
CA ILE A 810 8.80 27.04 15.06
C ILE A 810 9.71 27.29 13.86
N THR A 811 10.15 28.55 13.69
CA THR A 811 11.19 28.90 12.71
C THR A 811 12.44 29.34 13.48
N THR A 812 13.56 28.67 13.23
CA THR A 812 14.85 29.00 13.87
C THR A 812 15.26 30.43 13.56
N GLU A 813 16.00 31.05 14.47
CA GLU A 813 16.46 32.43 14.27
C GLU A 813 17.45 32.51 13.09
N GLN A 814 17.63 33.72 12.56
CA GLN A 814 18.66 33.96 11.55
C GLN A 814 20.04 33.99 12.21
N GLU A 815 21.00 33.25 11.67
CA GLU A 815 22.39 33.34 12.11
C GLU A 815 22.99 34.70 11.68
N PHE A 816 23.40 35.52 12.66
CA PHE A 816 24.14 36.75 12.39
C PHE A 816 25.64 36.44 12.34
N VAL A 817 26.21 36.40 11.14
CA VAL A 817 27.67 36.38 10.94
C VAL A 817 28.23 37.80 11.11
N GLU A 818 29.18 37.98 12.03
CA GLU A 818 29.97 39.24 12.10
C GLU A 818 30.83 39.38 10.85
N ASP A 819 30.79 40.57 10.25
CA ASP A 819 31.67 40.94 9.13
C ASP A 819 33.11 41.10 9.63
N ILE A 820 33.95 40.14 9.27
CA ILE A 820 35.38 40.13 9.57
C ILE A 820 36.23 40.42 8.32
N THR A 821 35.60 40.63 7.16
CA THR A 821 36.29 40.91 5.91
C THR A 821 36.68 42.38 5.91
N ALA A 822 37.93 42.68 5.53
CA ALA A 822 38.38 44.05 5.42
C ALA A 822 38.24 44.56 3.99
N PRO A 823 37.88 45.85 3.79
CA PRO A 823 37.76 46.45 2.48
C PRO A 823 39.03 46.33 1.65
N SER A 824 38.86 46.28 0.32
CA SER A 824 40.00 46.34 -0.59
C SER A 824 40.77 47.67 -0.43
N THR A 825 42.08 47.66 -0.70
CA THR A 825 42.89 48.89 -0.61
C THR A 825 42.44 49.96 -1.61
N PRO A 826 42.28 51.23 -1.19
CA PRO A 826 41.98 52.33 -2.10
C PRO A 826 43.05 52.46 -3.18
N GLY A 827 42.63 52.50 -4.45
CA GLY A 827 43.54 52.52 -5.59
C GLY A 827 43.96 53.92 -6.01
N ASN A 828 45.13 54.06 -6.64
CA ASN A 828 45.50 55.24 -7.44
C ASN A 828 45.31 56.60 -6.74
N LEU A 829 45.76 56.72 -5.50
CA LEU A 829 45.72 57.98 -4.77
C LEU A 829 46.56 59.03 -5.50
N ARG A 830 45.97 60.19 -5.74
CA ARG A 830 46.56 61.32 -6.49
C ARG A 830 46.06 62.66 -5.97
N ILE A 831 46.82 63.73 -6.23
CA ILE A 831 46.37 65.11 -5.99
C ILE A 831 45.65 65.60 -7.24
N SER A 832 44.40 66.01 -7.11
CA SER A 832 43.62 66.59 -8.21
C SER A 832 43.65 68.12 -8.22
N ASN A 833 43.85 68.75 -7.06
CA ASN A 833 44.00 70.20 -6.93
C ASN A 833 44.92 70.59 -5.77
N SER A 834 45.58 71.74 -5.86
CA SER A 834 46.47 72.23 -4.79
C SER A 834 46.54 73.75 -4.76
N SER A 835 46.60 74.32 -3.55
CA SER A 835 46.83 75.74 -3.27
C SER A 835 48.08 75.93 -2.40
N THR A 836 48.34 77.16 -1.94
CA THR A 836 49.44 77.45 -1.00
C THR A 836 49.24 76.87 0.40
N SER A 837 48.01 76.49 0.76
CA SER A 837 47.65 76.01 2.11
C SER A 837 46.61 74.89 2.10
N SER A 838 46.28 74.29 0.95
CA SER A 838 45.34 73.17 0.86
C SER A 838 45.64 72.25 -0.32
N ILE A 839 45.18 71.00 -0.25
CA ILE A 839 45.18 70.05 -1.37
C ILE A 839 43.85 69.31 -1.45
N THR A 840 43.47 68.92 -2.65
CA THR A 840 42.40 67.96 -2.89
C THR A 840 43.01 66.64 -3.35
N LEU A 841 42.73 65.59 -2.60
CA LEU A 841 43.14 64.21 -2.86
C LEU A 841 41.96 63.43 -3.46
N GLU A 842 42.27 62.59 -4.45
CA GLU A 842 41.32 61.67 -5.09
C GLU A 842 41.93 60.28 -5.19
N TRP A 843 41.10 59.25 -5.09
CA TRP A 843 41.47 57.85 -5.25
C TRP A 843 40.36 57.06 -5.94
N ASP A 844 40.65 55.82 -6.29
CA ASP A 844 39.68 54.88 -6.85
C ASP A 844 38.97 54.13 -5.70
N GLU A 845 37.71 53.76 -5.92
CA GLU A 845 36.83 53.13 -4.93
C GLU A 845 37.35 51.77 -4.45
N SER A 846 37.13 51.50 -3.16
CA SER A 846 37.34 50.21 -2.51
C SER A 846 36.04 49.40 -2.49
N PHE A 847 36.16 48.08 -2.55
CA PHE A 847 35.04 47.14 -2.50
C PHE A 847 35.17 46.25 -1.26
N ASP A 848 34.02 45.80 -0.77
CA ASP A 848 33.87 44.98 0.42
C ASP A 848 32.58 44.14 0.28
N ASP A 849 32.47 43.03 0.99
CA ASP A 849 31.32 42.12 0.93
C ASP A 849 30.06 42.67 1.64
N ILE A 850 30.23 43.50 2.68
CA ILE A 850 29.13 44.23 3.34
C ILE A 850 29.20 45.75 3.09
N GLY A 851 30.28 46.22 2.48
CA GLY A 851 30.38 47.53 1.84
C GLY A 851 31.20 48.55 2.61
N VAL A 852 31.81 49.49 1.89
CA VAL A 852 32.75 50.45 2.47
C VAL A 852 32.01 51.64 3.08
N ASN A 853 32.20 51.88 4.38
CA ASN A 853 31.57 52.95 5.12
C ASN A 853 32.26 54.30 4.89
N ARG A 854 33.60 54.34 4.99
CA ARG A 854 34.38 55.57 4.86
C ARG A 854 35.86 55.33 4.56
N TYR A 855 36.52 56.38 4.12
CA TYR A 855 37.96 56.46 3.92
C TYR A 855 38.60 57.38 4.96
N VAL A 856 39.74 56.97 5.52
CA VAL A 856 40.53 57.76 6.46
C VAL A 856 41.85 58.15 5.80
N VAL A 857 42.11 59.46 5.75
CA VAL A 857 43.33 60.02 5.17
C VAL A 857 44.34 60.28 6.28
N PHE A 858 45.55 59.77 6.08
CA PHE A 858 46.68 59.94 6.98
C PHE A 858 47.65 60.97 6.40
N GLN A 859 47.99 61.98 7.20
CA GLN A 859 49.04 62.95 6.92
C GLN A 859 50.26 62.62 7.79
N ASP A 860 51.40 62.31 7.17
CA ASP A 860 52.63 61.90 7.87
C ASP A 860 52.44 60.72 8.85
N ASN A 861 51.54 59.81 8.47
CA ASN A 861 51.10 58.63 9.23
C ASN A 861 50.21 58.92 10.45
N ASP A 862 49.81 60.16 10.67
CA ASP A 862 48.76 60.51 11.64
C ASP A 862 47.42 60.69 10.92
N PRO A 863 46.30 60.16 11.45
CA PRO A 863 44.99 60.34 10.83
C PRO A 863 44.62 61.81 10.86
N SER A 864 44.40 62.38 9.67
CA SER A 864 44.14 63.80 9.50
C SER A 864 42.65 64.08 9.33
N ASP A 865 41.98 63.34 8.45
CA ASP A 865 40.57 63.57 8.11
C ASP A 865 39.92 62.29 7.54
N SER A 866 38.59 62.27 7.39
CA SER A 866 37.86 61.13 6.83
C SER A 866 36.63 61.54 6.02
N THR A 867 36.26 60.75 5.02
CA THR A 867 35.13 61.02 4.12
C THR A 867 34.45 59.73 3.67
N GLY A 868 33.15 59.78 3.37
CA GLY A 868 32.44 58.68 2.70
C GLY A 868 32.58 58.70 1.17
N GLN A 869 33.29 59.68 0.61
CA GLN A 869 33.49 59.83 -0.83
C GLN A 869 34.94 59.48 -1.22
N THR A 870 35.21 59.29 -2.51
CA THR A 870 36.55 58.99 -3.04
C THR A 870 37.40 60.24 -3.30
N THR A 871 37.03 61.36 -2.69
CA THR A 871 37.72 62.65 -2.78
C THR A 871 37.60 63.43 -1.47
N ILE A 872 38.66 64.16 -1.09
CA ILE A 872 38.65 65.05 0.07
C ILE A 872 39.62 66.21 -0.12
N THR A 873 39.26 67.39 0.41
CA THR A 873 40.15 68.55 0.46
C THR A 873 40.68 68.75 1.87
N ILE A 874 42.01 68.71 2.03
CA ILE A 874 42.70 68.97 3.30
C ILE A 874 43.18 70.42 3.28
N GLU A 875 42.73 71.21 4.26
CA GLU A 875 43.04 72.64 4.39
C GLU A 875 44.12 72.91 5.47
N ASP A 876 44.49 74.18 5.64
CA ASP A 876 45.45 74.67 6.65
C ASP A 876 46.82 73.95 6.70
N LEU A 877 47.32 73.51 5.54
CA LEU A 877 48.58 72.79 5.46
C LEU A 877 49.78 73.66 5.89
N PRO A 878 50.70 73.13 6.72
CA PRO A 878 51.84 73.90 7.23
C PRO A 878 52.80 74.27 6.10
N ALA A 879 53.17 75.54 5.99
CA ALA A 879 54.03 76.04 4.93
C ALA A 879 55.51 75.62 5.08
N GLY A 880 56.18 75.31 3.96
CA GLY A 880 57.62 74.99 3.92
C GLY A 880 57.98 73.56 4.30
N ARG A 881 57.03 72.61 4.24
CA ARG A 881 57.22 71.22 4.65
C ARG A 881 56.92 70.24 3.52
N ASN A 882 57.63 69.12 3.54
CA ASN A 882 57.27 67.95 2.74
C ASN A 882 56.32 67.10 3.58
N LEU A 883 55.11 66.93 3.08
CA LEU A 883 54.05 66.15 3.69
C LEU A 883 53.79 64.90 2.86
N SER A 884 53.44 63.81 3.52
CA SER A 884 53.07 62.55 2.90
C SER A 884 51.62 62.21 3.21
N PHE A 885 50.89 61.71 2.22
CA PHE A 885 49.49 61.32 2.35
C PHE A 885 49.25 59.90 1.86
N HIS A 886 48.50 59.12 2.62
CA HIS A 886 47.95 57.85 2.20
C HIS A 886 46.55 57.67 2.76
N VAL A 887 45.78 56.75 2.20
CA VAL A 887 44.35 56.55 2.55
C VAL A 887 44.09 55.07 2.83
N VAL A 888 43.24 54.79 3.81
CA VAL A 888 42.70 53.46 4.09
C VAL A 888 41.17 53.51 4.01
N ALA A 889 40.54 52.42 3.59
CA ALA A 889 39.09 52.22 3.66
C ALA A 889 38.71 51.50 4.96
N LYS A 890 37.51 51.80 5.46
CA LYS A 890 36.87 51.12 6.58
C LYS A 890 35.41 50.82 6.27
N ASP A 891 34.96 49.62 6.56
CA ASP A 891 33.54 49.20 6.55
C ASP A 891 32.82 49.65 7.84
N ALA A 892 31.56 49.21 7.98
CA ALA A 892 30.71 49.52 9.11
C ALA A 892 31.03 48.70 10.39
N ALA A 893 31.61 47.51 10.25
CA ALA A 893 32.10 46.69 11.36
C ALA A 893 33.43 47.20 11.95
N GLY A 894 34.13 48.07 11.21
CA GLY A 894 35.36 48.73 11.62
C GLY A 894 36.64 48.06 11.11
N ASN A 895 36.53 47.04 10.23
CA ASN A 895 37.69 46.45 9.60
C ASN A 895 38.38 47.50 8.71
N THR A 896 39.68 47.34 8.48
CA THR A 896 40.49 48.40 7.84
C THR A 896 41.36 47.82 6.76
N SER A 897 41.30 48.40 5.56
CA SER A 897 42.13 48.01 4.44
C SER A 897 43.61 48.25 4.71
N SER A 898 44.49 47.62 3.92
CA SER A 898 45.88 48.11 3.81
C SER A 898 45.92 49.52 3.20
N SER A 899 46.96 50.30 3.52
CA SER A 899 47.16 51.66 3.02
C SER A 899 47.34 51.72 1.50
N SER A 900 46.78 52.74 0.87
CA SER A 900 47.01 53.07 -0.54
C SER A 900 48.45 53.51 -0.81
N ASN A 901 48.77 53.76 -2.09
CA ASN A 901 50.05 54.38 -2.46
C ASN A 901 50.20 55.76 -1.82
N THR A 902 51.44 56.12 -1.44
CA THR A 902 51.71 57.43 -0.83
C THR A 902 51.88 58.53 -1.88
N VAL A 903 51.25 59.68 -1.65
CA VAL A 903 51.50 60.91 -2.42
C VAL A 903 52.26 61.91 -1.56
N LEU A 904 53.23 62.61 -2.16
CA LEU A 904 54.08 63.59 -1.49
C LEU A 904 53.77 65.01 -1.98
N LEU A 905 53.67 65.94 -1.04
CA LEU A 905 53.47 67.37 -1.30
C LEU A 905 54.56 68.19 -0.64
N SER A 906 55.20 69.09 -1.38
CA SER A 906 56.09 70.12 -0.81
C SER A 906 55.36 71.46 -0.72
N THR A 907 54.93 71.86 0.47
CA THR A 907 54.33 73.19 0.68
C THR A 907 55.44 74.26 0.64
N ILE A 908 55.18 75.38 -0.03
CA ILE A 908 56.18 76.45 -0.17
C ILE A 908 55.91 77.53 0.88
N THR A 909 56.96 78.02 1.55
CA THR A 909 56.86 79.20 2.41
C THR A 909 56.68 80.46 1.57
N LEU A 910 55.49 81.06 1.54
CA LEU A 910 55.33 82.43 1.03
C LEU A 910 55.78 83.43 2.11
N GLY A 911 57.10 83.46 2.34
CA GLY A 911 57.76 84.27 3.37
C GLY A 911 59.06 84.93 2.91
N ALA A 912 59.31 85.00 1.59
CA ALA A 912 60.31 85.88 1.02
C ALA A 912 59.61 87.07 0.36
N THR A 913 59.80 88.27 0.90
CA THR A 913 59.38 89.52 0.26
C THR A 913 60.20 89.72 -1.02
N PHE A 914 59.62 89.34 -2.16
CA PHE A 914 60.14 89.74 -3.47
C PHE A 914 59.72 91.19 -3.76
N THR A 915 60.68 92.02 -4.17
CA THR A 915 60.41 93.39 -4.62
C THR A 915 59.57 93.38 -5.89
N ASN A 916 58.72 94.41 -6.11
CA ASN A 916 57.67 94.52 -7.13
C ASN A 916 58.07 94.35 -8.63
N ASP A 917 59.28 93.90 -8.94
CA ASP A 917 59.78 93.72 -10.32
C ASP A 917 60.40 92.33 -10.60
N ASP A 918 60.33 91.35 -9.69
CA ASP A 918 60.90 90.02 -9.91
C ASP A 918 59.94 89.07 -10.67
N LEU A 919 60.39 88.53 -11.81
CA LEU A 919 59.73 87.41 -12.47
C LEU A 919 59.97 86.14 -11.65
N VAL A 920 58.91 85.45 -11.26
CA VAL A 920 58.97 84.16 -10.57
C VAL A 920 58.55 83.06 -11.54
N VAL A 921 59.31 81.97 -11.58
CA VAL A 921 59.06 80.82 -12.45
C VAL A 921 59.07 79.58 -11.58
N TYR A 922 57.97 78.83 -11.54
CA TYR A 922 57.89 77.58 -10.82
C TYR A 922 57.21 76.48 -11.66
N PRO A 923 57.58 75.21 -11.46
CA PRO A 923 56.89 74.11 -12.12
C PRO A 923 55.43 74.09 -11.67
N ASN A 924 54.49 73.86 -12.60
CA ASN A 924 53.10 73.66 -12.22
C ASN A 924 52.95 72.23 -11.67
N PRO A 925 52.64 72.05 -10.37
CA PRO A 925 52.58 70.72 -9.76
C PRO A 925 51.41 69.86 -10.26
N VAL A 926 50.42 70.47 -10.94
CA VAL A 926 49.19 69.79 -11.38
C VAL A 926 49.32 69.14 -12.77
N ILE A 927 50.24 69.61 -13.63
CA ILE A 927 50.38 69.09 -15.01
C ILE A 927 51.86 68.99 -15.38
N ASN A 928 52.36 67.74 -15.50
CA ASN A 928 53.74 67.44 -15.88
C ASN A 928 54.12 68.11 -17.22
N GLY A 929 55.15 68.96 -17.22
CA GLY A 929 55.69 69.65 -18.40
C GLY A 929 55.19 71.10 -18.62
N ASN A 930 54.39 71.66 -17.72
CA ASN A 930 53.97 73.05 -17.75
C ASN A 930 54.72 73.91 -16.72
N LEU A 931 55.07 75.14 -17.11
CA LEU A 931 55.70 76.15 -16.27
C LEU A 931 54.69 77.24 -15.93
N HIS A 932 54.59 77.59 -14.65
CA HIS A 932 53.80 78.73 -14.20
C HIS A 932 54.71 79.95 -14.00
N LEU A 933 54.28 81.09 -14.54
CA LEU A 933 55.02 82.33 -14.55
C LEU A 933 54.22 83.41 -13.85
N ALA A 934 54.84 84.07 -12.88
CA ALA A 934 54.21 85.06 -12.03
C ALA A 934 55.02 86.37 -12.01
N LEU A 935 54.34 87.50 -12.16
CA LEU A 935 54.86 88.86 -11.98
C LEU A 935 53.93 89.65 -11.07
N ARG A 936 54.44 90.02 -9.91
CA ARG A 936 53.69 90.76 -8.90
C ARG A 936 53.35 92.18 -9.40
N ASP A 937 52.07 92.55 -9.35
CA ASP A 937 51.54 93.91 -9.59
C ASP A 937 51.72 94.51 -11.00
N LYS A 938 52.28 93.79 -11.97
CA LYS A 938 52.29 94.21 -13.40
C LYS A 938 51.81 93.13 -14.35
N ALA A 939 50.98 93.51 -15.32
CA ALA A 939 50.53 92.61 -16.38
C ALA A 939 51.62 92.39 -17.44
N MET A 940 51.64 91.16 -17.97
CA MET A 940 52.55 90.72 -19.02
C MET A 940 51.89 90.89 -20.40
N SER A 941 52.59 91.51 -21.35
CA SER A 941 52.10 91.69 -22.73
C SER A 941 52.82 90.81 -23.75
N GLU A 942 54.06 90.42 -23.47
CA GLU A 942 54.87 89.59 -24.36
C GLU A 942 55.76 88.66 -23.55
N LEU A 943 55.78 87.39 -23.94
CA LEU A 943 56.61 86.36 -23.35
C LEU A 943 57.52 85.76 -24.43
N LYS A 944 58.80 85.64 -24.13
CA LYS A 944 59.81 84.96 -24.96
C LYS A 944 60.61 83.99 -24.13
N VAL A 945 60.84 82.80 -24.66
CA VAL A 945 61.79 81.84 -24.11
C VAL A 945 62.91 81.67 -25.11
N ILE A 946 64.13 81.86 -24.65
CA ILE A 946 65.33 81.71 -25.47
C ILE A 946 66.25 80.64 -24.90
N ASP A 947 66.90 79.90 -25.79
CA ASP A 947 67.98 79.00 -25.41
C ASP A 947 69.28 79.79 -25.10
N MET A 948 70.31 79.08 -24.63
CA MET A 948 71.60 79.70 -24.29
C MET A 948 72.38 80.24 -25.50
N ALA A 949 72.01 79.87 -26.73
CA ALA A 949 72.57 80.44 -27.96
C ALA A 949 71.83 81.72 -28.40
N GLY A 950 70.75 82.10 -27.70
CA GLY A 950 69.95 83.29 -27.96
C GLY A 950 68.83 83.08 -28.98
N LYS A 951 68.59 81.84 -29.42
CA LYS A 951 67.48 81.53 -30.34
C LYS A 951 66.17 81.49 -29.56
N ILE A 952 65.13 82.12 -30.11
CA ILE A 952 63.77 82.07 -29.55
C ILE A 952 63.19 80.68 -29.81
N VAL A 953 62.83 79.98 -28.73
CA VAL A 953 62.24 78.64 -28.75
C VAL A 953 60.73 78.66 -28.47
N ASP A 954 60.24 79.70 -27.80
CA ASP A 954 58.82 80.01 -27.68
C ASP A 954 58.62 81.53 -27.61
N HIS A 955 57.59 82.07 -28.25
CA HIS A 955 57.26 83.49 -28.21
C HIS A 955 55.75 83.68 -28.38
N ARG A 956 55.16 84.39 -27.42
CA ARG A 956 53.72 84.65 -27.38
C ARG A 956 53.45 86.12 -27.07
N MET A 957 52.43 86.65 -27.74
CA MET A 957 51.81 87.92 -27.38
C MET A 957 50.59 87.60 -26.51
N LEU A 958 50.44 88.32 -25.41
CA LEU A 958 49.40 88.11 -24.42
C LEU A 958 48.39 89.25 -24.55
N SER A 959 47.17 88.97 -25.02
CA SER A 959 46.14 89.97 -25.31
C SER A 959 44.90 89.76 -24.44
N ASN A 960 44.96 90.19 -23.18
CA ASN A 960 43.81 90.67 -22.39
C ASN A 960 44.31 91.08 -21.00
N GLN A 961 43.74 92.18 -20.49
CA GLN A 961 44.13 92.83 -19.25
C GLN A 961 43.92 91.90 -18.04
N GLN A 962 44.96 91.79 -17.19
CA GLN A 962 45.08 90.95 -15.97
C GLN A 962 45.66 89.53 -16.13
N ALA A 963 46.88 89.41 -16.64
CA ALA A 963 47.69 88.20 -16.43
C ALA A 963 48.97 88.54 -15.66
N HIS A 964 48.81 88.69 -14.35
CA HIS A 964 49.95 88.67 -13.41
C HIS A 964 50.54 87.27 -13.29
N ASP A 965 49.75 86.26 -13.64
CA ASP A 965 50.08 84.84 -13.58
C ASP A 965 49.68 84.14 -14.89
N VAL A 966 50.60 83.40 -15.50
CA VAL A 966 50.40 82.68 -16.76
C VAL A 966 51.00 81.29 -16.67
N THR A 967 50.20 80.27 -16.95
CA THR A 967 50.69 78.91 -17.19
C THR A 967 51.04 78.75 -18.66
N ILE A 968 52.26 78.32 -18.94
CA ILE A 968 52.68 77.94 -20.29
C ILE A 968 53.11 76.48 -20.33
N ARG A 969 52.72 75.80 -21.41
CA ARG A 969 53.32 74.53 -21.79
C ARG A 969 54.55 74.79 -22.63
N LEU A 970 55.69 74.24 -22.24
CA LEU A 970 56.95 74.36 -22.97
C LEU A 970 57.39 72.98 -23.47
N ASN A 971 57.31 72.77 -24.78
CA ASN A 971 57.76 71.54 -25.42
C ASN A 971 59.20 71.72 -25.94
N VAL A 972 60.15 71.73 -25.02
CA VAL A 972 61.59 71.92 -25.31
C VAL A 972 62.42 70.81 -24.67
N LYS A 973 63.60 70.52 -25.21
CA LYS A 973 64.49 69.48 -24.65
C LYS A 973 65.11 69.94 -23.31
N PRO A 974 65.53 69.02 -22.43
CA PRO A 974 66.28 69.36 -21.22
C PRO A 974 67.48 70.27 -21.52
N GLY A 975 67.65 71.33 -20.73
CA GLY A 975 68.65 72.37 -20.98
C GLY A 975 68.43 73.63 -20.16
N LEU A 976 69.38 74.58 -20.24
CA LEU A 976 69.19 75.92 -19.67
C LEU A 976 68.49 76.83 -20.67
N TYR A 977 67.52 77.60 -20.18
CA TYR A 977 66.78 78.58 -20.95
C TYR A 977 66.66 79.88 -20.17
N THR A 978 66.44 80.98 -20.89
CA THR A 978 66.08 82.27 -20.28
C THR A 978 64.66 82.63 -20.70
N VAL A 979 63.79 82.79 -19.71
CA VAL A 979 62.44 83.33 -19.91
C VAL A 979 62.54 84.83 -19.79
N ILE A 980 62.00 85.53 -20.77
CA ILE A 980 61.99 86.98 -20.86
C ILE A 980 60.54 87.40 -21.02
N VAL A 981 60.10 88.31 -20.15
CA VAL A 981 58.77 88.88 -20.20
C VAL A 981 58.87 90.38 -20.38
N ARG A 982 57.98 90.93 -21.18
CA ARG A 982 57.77 92.37 -21.28
C ARG A 982 56.43 92.71 -20.63
N THR A 983 56.45 93.76 -19.83
CA THR A 983 55.25 94.32 -19.19
C THR A 983 54.54 95.29 -20.10
N ASP A 984 53.27 95.56 -19.83
CA ASP A 984 52.43 96.49 -20.61
C ASP A 984 52.97 97.92 -20.65
N ALA A 985 53.84 98.29 -19.69
CA ALA A 985 54.58 99.55 -19.67
C ALA A 985 55.89 99.54 -20.50
N GLY A 986 56.14 98.48 -21.28
CA GLY A 986 57.27 98.36 -22.21
C GLY A 986 58.60 97.87 -21.61
N ARG A 987 58.68 97.64 -20.30
CA ARG A 987 59.89 97.20 -19.58
C ARG A 987 60.10 95.69 -19.70
N ARG A 988 61.35 95.23 -19.81
CA ARG A 988 61.72 93.81 -19.91
C ARG A 988 62.30 93.27 -18.59
N VAL A 989 61.84 92.10 -18.18
CA VAL A 989 62.32 91.32 -17.02
C VAL A 989 62.65 89.92 -17.50
N SER A 990 63.71 89.29 -16.98
CA SER A 990 64.13 87.97 -17.43
C SER A 990 64.64 87.09 -16.30
N LYS A 991 64.43 85.78 -16.40
CA LYS A 991 64.94 84.79 -15.45
C LYS A 991 65.46 83.55 -16.16
N ARG A 992 66.59 83.02 -15.67
CA ARG A 992 67.15 81.76 -16.15
C ARG A 992 66.49 80.60 -15.43
N ILE A 993 66.13 79.59 -16.21
CA ILE A 993 65.56 78.34 -15.73
C ILE A 993 66.38 77.17 -16.30
N ARG A 994 66.46 76.06 -15.56
CA ARG A 994 67.01 74.80 -16.05
C ARG A 994 65.88 73.78 -16.11
N ILE A 995 65.68 73.19 -17.27
CA ILE A 995 64.74 72.09 -17.50
C ILE A 995 65.55 70.80 -17.48
N VAL A 996 65.18 69.85 -16.63
CA VAL A 996 65.97 68.64 -16.34
C VAL A 996 65.40 67.36 -16.95
N ASN A 997 64.11 67.33 -17.33
CA ASN A 997 63.45 66.27 -18.10
C ASN A 997 62.37 66.85 -19.01
#